data_AF-A0A939V6D2-F1
#
_entry.id   AF-A0A939V6D2-F1
#
_cell.length_a   1.000
_cell.length_b   1.000
_cell.length_c   1.000
_cell.angle_alpha   90.00
_cell.angle_beta   90.00
_cell.angle_gamma   90.00
#
_symmetry.space_group_name_H-M   'P 1'
#
loop_
_entity.id
_entity.type
_entity.pdbx_description
1 polymer ?
#
loop_
_entity_poly.entity_id
_entity_poly.type
_entity_poly.pdbx_seq_one_letter_code
_entity_poly.pdbx_strand_id
1 'polypeptide(L)'
;MKKILLLLFILMVNGQWSMVDGQTLNVKLGEVTYRFPAHQAGDMAFGDGSTLTVMGKVFTLSDITSMYVDNTEATDTLVTVEYSASGAAVSVPGCLARYVDVSVVGAHVSIAQSSDVGDDNVGEITYALSGESSDGELYLSGAYKATLELRGLTLTNTNPEFSGAAIHVQNGKRIDISVKKGTVNTLTDAADGTQKACLYIKGHAELKGQGTLNINGRTAHAIKAGDYLTLRNCTLNIFSAAKDGIACNEYFLQQSGSITITGIGDDALQTDLDGDSSTGATTDHEDEDSGNIYINGGSFTTTVTADACKGLKAAGDILISDGSLNITQSGNIVVSDDDIAYPTSIKADGNVSISGGSLTIINTAAGGKGISADGNIIIDESNTTTVIDVTANGIGGTAETSGSGGGDTPTASYKVYVSVPTSGGGFPGGGSSSWKTVYLYKSDGTLVQQLTNTVNKSSGYSTTTFYYYDFKAADEGTYYFKSDNYTSRGTTYTIQSATFTGPTSGTDVYYTISNSYTTSGTVRTYKITNVTNTYSGSSDTSEEEGTGYNAIGIKADGNITIGAGTVTVKNSGEMSKSVKSKATVTINGGNVKLTPSGSMKVISGDAGYSSGIKTADFVQNDGSLTITASGGAGRGITANNITTNGGTLTITNSGEGQSGSSDSYTAKGIKADKTIALNDGTITITMSGTGGKGIKSSGTYSQGKSDGSGPTLKVTTTGSSLGGSSSGGNPFGGPGQQSSGSSAKGIKVQGAVTISGGETEVYNSTDGAEGLESKTSITIAGGKHYFKCYDDCINSSGKIFFNGGVTVCYSNGNDAVDSNAGTTGAITIGNGIAFAYTTRGNPEEGFDCDNNSYIQITGTGIGISAGGNQGGGWGGSSSGNTISNAKQGYAFVTSTISYQPNNYYTLADTSGNNLVTYSFEASCSSSLALFTATGMVKGSDYKVKSSSTEPTGATTAWHGLYLGSSAEGTTDVTSFTAQ
;
A
#
# COMPACT_ATOMS: atom_id res chain seq x y z
N MET A 1 38.34 -2.72 92.25
CA MET A 1 38.69 -1.70 91.25
C MET A 1 37.82 -1.96 90.02
N LYS A 2 36.53 -1.58 89.93
CA LYS A 2 35.83 -0.36 90.37
C LYS A 2 36.59 0.89 89.99
N LYS A 3 35.96 1.67 89.09
CA LYS A 3 36.25 3.06 88.73
C LYS A 3 37.40 3.20 87.74
N ILE A 4 37.08 3.44 86.45
CA ILE A 4 37.62 4.56 85.64
C ILE A 4 37.35 4.43 84.13
N LEU A 5 36.93 3.28 83.58
CA LEU A 5 36.62 3.21 82.13
C LEU A 5 35.16 3.52 81.73
N LEU A 6 34.25 3.72 82.69
CA LEU A 6 32.81 3.96 82.44
C LEU A 6 32.39 5.44 82.59
N LEU A 7 33.33 6.38 82.81
CA LEU A 7 32.98 7.77 83.11
C LEU A 7 33.17 8.76 81.94
N LEU A 8 33.72 8.32 80.80
CA LEU A 8 33.72 9.14 79.57
C LEU A 8 32.57 8.80 78.60
N PHE A 9 31.88 7.67 78.79
CA PHE A 9 30.86 7.20 77.85
C PHE A 9 29.40 7.51 78.26
N ILE A 10 29.18 8.11 79.44
CA ILE A 10 27.83 8.42 79.97
C ILE A 10 27.57 9.95 80.01
N LEU A 11 28.54 10.80 79.66
CA LEU A 11 28.36 12.26 79.61
C LEU A 11 27.98 12.83 78.22
N MET A 12 27.62 11.97 77.25
CA MET A 12 27.11 12.39 75.93
C MET A 12 25.68 11.90 75.63
N VAL A 13 24.98 11.29 76.60
CA VAL A 13 23.65 10.66 76.39
C VAL A 13 22.51 11.39 77.09
N ASN A 14 22.64 12.70 77.36
CA ASN A 14 21.52 13.53 77.86
C ASN A 14 21.48 14.91 77.17
N GLY A 15 21.62 14.93 75.86
CA GLY A 15 21.04 15.99 75.03
C GLY A 15 19.63 15.56 74.65
N GLN A 16 18.68 15.58 75.59
CA GLN A 16 17.27 15.65 75.23
C GLN A 16 17.08 17.00 74.54
N TRP A 17 17.32 17.05 73.24
CA TRP A 17 16.68 18.04 72.39
C TRP A 17 15.22 17.60 72.30
N SER A 18 14.40 18.11 73.21
CA SER A 18 12.97 18.22 72.96
C SER A 18 12.82 18.94 71.63
N MET A 19 12.50 18.19 70.58
CA MET A 19 11.94 18.78 69.36
C MET A 19 10.70 19.52 69.81
N VAL A 20 10.73 20.85 69.73
CA VAL A 20 9.52 21.65 69.79
C VAL A 20 8.78 21.29 68.51
N ASP A 21 7.69 20.54 68.60
CA ASP A 21 6.78 20.35 67.47
C ASP A 21 6.42 21.75 66.94
N GLY A 22 6.62 21.96 65.63
CA GLY A 22 6.36 23.25 65.00
C GLY A 22 4.89 23.62 65.15
N GLN A 23 4.60 24.71 65.87
CA GLN A 23 3.25 25.26 65.95
C GLN A 23 2.88 25.90 64.60
N THR A 24 1.68 25.65 64.10
CA THR A 24 1.17 26.22 62.85
C THR A 24 -0.12 26.98 63.13
N LEU A 25 -0.15 28.26 62.76
CA LEU A 25 -1.39 29.04 62.76
C LEU A 25 -2.20 28.70 61.51
N ASN A 26 -3.43 28.22 61.71
CA ASN A 26 -4.37 27.92 60.65
C ASN A 26 -5.43 29.02 60.59
N VAL A 27 -5.60 29.64 59.42
CA VAL A 27 -6.64 30.63 59.12
C VAL A 27 -7.57 30.04 58.07
N LYS A 28 -8.81 29.70 58.46
CA LYS A 28 -9.78 29.01 57.60
C LYS A 28 -10.82 29.99 57.05
N LEU A 29 -11.00 30.02 55.74
CA LEU A 29 -12.01 30.79 55.00
C LEU A 29 -12.86 29.80 54.19
N GLY A 30 -14.10 29.54 54.61
CA GLY A 30 -14.92 28.49 54.02
C GLY A 30 -14.19 27.15 54.09
N GLU A 31 -13.96 26.47 52.97
CA GLU A 31 -13.20 25.21 52.90
C GLU A 31 -11.70 25.36 52.60
N VAL A 32 -11.18 26.58 52.59
CA VAL A 32 -9.76 26.87 52.37
C VAL A 32 -9.07 27.13 53.70
N THR A 33 -7.99 26.42 54.00
CA THR A 33 -7.16 26.60 55.20
C THR A 33 -5.77 27.10 54.83
N TYR A 34 -5.43 28.31 55.27
CA TYR A 34 -4.09 28.88 55.13
C TYR A 34 -3.26 28.54 56.36
N ARG A 35 -2.10 27.92 56.16
CA ARG A 35 -1.25 27.37 57.23
C ARG A 35 0.04 28.14 57.36
N PHE A 36 0.23 28.87 58.44
CA PHE A 36 1.40 29.68 58.72
C PHE A 36 2.24 29.03 59.83
N PRO A 37 3.29 28.25 59.50
CA PRO A 37 4.22 27.75 60.50
C PRO A 37 4.79 28.91 61.33
N ALA A 38 4.90 28.73 62.65
CA ALA A 38 5.32 29.78 63.56
C ALA A 38 6.70 30.36 63.22
N HIS A 39 7.59 29.56 62.62
CA HIS A 39 8.91 30.01 62.17
C HIS A 39 8.88 30.87 60.89
N GLN A 40 7.75 30.92 60.17
CA GLN A 40 7.54 31.70 58.95
C GLN A 40 6.59 32.89 59.13
N ALA A 41 5.60 32.78 60.03
CA ALA A 41 4.45 33.68 60.13
C ALA A 41 4.80 35.18 60.29
N GLY A 42 5.94 35.49 60.93
CA GLY A 42 6.44 36.86 61.09
C GLY A 42 5.47 37.78 61.84
N ASP A 43 5.52 39.08 61.51
CA ASP A 43 4.59 40.08 62.06
C ASP A 43 3.19 39.93 61.45
N MET A 44 2.17 39.88 62.32
CA MET A 44 0.76 39.82 61.92
C MET A 44 0.09 41.17 62.16
N ALA A 45 -0.18 41.92 61.09
CA ALA A 45 -0.72 43.27 61.18
C ALA A 45 -2.25 43.26 61.19
N PHE A 46 -2.85 43.90 62.19
CA PHE A 46 -4.30 44.10 62.31
C PHE A 46 -4.68 45.49 61.80
N GLY A 47 -5.50 45.57 60.75
CA GLY A 47 -5.88 46.81 60.08
C GLY A 47 -7.32 47.21 60.38
N ASP A 48 -7.51 48.41 60.94
CA ASP A 48 -8.79 49.15 61.10
C ASP A 48 -9.99 48.38 61.67
N GLY A 49 -9.74 47.26 62.38
CA GLY A 49 -10.80 46.40 62.91
C GLY A 49 -11.42 45.43 61.90
N SER A 50 -10.98 45.42 60.64
CA SER A 50 -11.62 44.68 59.55
C SER A 50 -10.70 43.70 58.81
N THR A 51 -9.38 43.82 58.94
CA THR A 51 -8.42 42.96 58.22
C THR A 51 -7.30 42.43 59.11
N LEU A 52 -6.79 41.26 58.75
CA LEU A 52 -5.59 40.63 59.30
C LEU A 52 -4.61 40.36 58.17
N THR A 53 -3.37 40.85 58.26
CA THR A 53 -2.31 40.55 57.28
C THR A 53 -1.30 39.60 57.89
N VAL A 54 -1.08 38.45 57.25
CA VAL A 54 -0.07 37.45 57.66
C VAL A 54 0.78 37.11 56.43
N MET A 55 2.11 37.22 56.53
CA MET A 55 3.05 37.00 55.42
C MET A 55 2.66 37.71 54.11
N GLY A 56 2.09 38.91 54.22
CA GLY A 56 1.65 39.72 53.07
C GLY A 56 0.32 39.29 52.42
N LYS A 57 -0.34 38.23 52.89
CA LYS A 57 -1.75 37.93 52.54
C LYS A 57 -2.67 38.73 53.46
N VAL A 58 -3.56 39.51 52.86
CA VAL A 58 -4.61 40.23 53.57
C VAL A 58 -5.86 39.35 53.66
N PHE A 59 -6.34 39.13 54.88
CA PHE A 59 -7.58 38.44 55.19
C PHE A 59 -8.62 39.45 55.67
N THR A 60 -9.82 39.44 55.07
CA THR A 60 -10.98 40.13 55.62
C THR A 60 -11.51 39.33 56.79
N LEU A 61 -11.65 39.94 57.96
CA LEU A 61 -12.05 39.23 59.18
C LEU A 61 -13.45 38.64 59.10
N SER A 62 -14.37 39.23 58.33
CA SER A 62 -15.73 38.70 58.11
C SER A 62 -15.75 37.36 57.37
N ASP A 63 -14.70 37.08 56.61
CA ASP A 63 -14.62 35.89 55.74
C ASP A 63 -13.95 34.72 56.47
N ILE A 64 -13.25 35.01 57.58
CA ILE A 64 -12.61 34.00 58.42
C ILE A 64 -13.69 33.20 59.14
N THR A 65 -13.75 31.91 58.81
CA THR A 65 -14.65 30.93 59.43
C THR A 65 -14.09 30.44 60.76
N SER A 66 -12.78 30.20 60.85
CA SER A 66 -12.10 29.87 62.11
C SER A 66 -10.59 30.15 62.06
N MET A 67 -9.99 30.33 63.24
CA MET A 67 -8.53 30.38 63.41
C MET A 67 -8.14 29.47 64.58
N TYR A 68 -7.08 28.68 64.42
CA TYR A 68 -6.59 27.79 65.46
C TYR A 68 -5.11 27.45 65.27
N VAL A 69 -4.45 26.99 66.34
CA VAL A 69 -3.05 26.56 66.30
C VAL A 69 -2.98 25.07 66.58
N ASP A 70 -2.24 24.35 65.76
CA ASP A 70 -1.96 22.92 65.94
C ASP A 70 -0.51 22.58 65.55
N ASN A 71 -0.17 21.29 65.54
CA ASN A 71 1.15 20.79 65.13
C ASN A 71 1.13 20.28 63.68
N THR A 72 0.16 20.68 62.86
CA THR A 72 0.09 20.22 61.47
C THR A 72 1.18 20.94 60.66
N GLU A 73 2.11 20.19 60.10
CA GLU A 73 3.16 20.74 59.24
C GLU A 73 2.58 21.17 57.89
N ALA A 74 3.11 22.28 57.35
CA ALA A 74 2.87 22.72 55.99
C ALA A 74 4.16 22.55 55.19
N THR A 75 4.08 21.84 54.07
CA THR A 75 5.22 21.75 53.14
C THR A 75 5.23 23.00 52.27
N ASP A 76 6.37 23.67 52.20
CA ASP A 76 6.55 24.80 51.29
C ASP A 76 6.22 24.39 49.85
N THR A 77 5.68 25.35 49.08
CA THR A 77 5.30 25.20 47.67
C THR A 77 4.22 24.13 47.36
N LEU A 78 3.64 23.46 48.36
CA LEU A 78 2.64 22.41 48.18
C LEU A 78 1.23 22.86 48.60
N VAL A 79 0.35 23.07 47.64
CA VAL A 79 -1.09 23.20 47.88
C VAL A 79 -1.73 21.81 47.83
N THR A 80 -2.56 21.45 48.81
CA THR A 80 -3.31 20.19 48.78
C THR A 80 -4.79 20.44 48.53
N VAL A 81 -5.42 19.61 47.69
CA VAL A 81 -6.85 19.58 47.41
C VAL A 81 -7.35 18.17 47.68
N GLU A 82 -8.20 18.05 48.70
CA GLU A 82 -8.80 16.78 49.11
C GLU A 82 -10.29 16.78 48.80
N TYR A 83 -10.69 15.95 47.84
CA TYR A 83 -12.07 15.78 47.41
C TYR A 83 -12.82 14.76 48.27
N SER A 84 -14.08 15.04 48.54
CA SER A 84 -15.00 14.17 49.26
C SER A 84 -16.40 14.22 48.63
N ALA A 85 -17.28 13.29 49.01
CA ALA A 85 -18.67 13.29 48.57
C ALA A 85 -19.45 14.58 48.90
N SER A 86 -19.00 15.36 49.88
CA SER A 86 -19.68 16.59 50.35
C SER A 86 -19.05 17.90 49.86
N GLY A 87 -17.91 17.86 49.16
CA GLY A 87 -17.17 19.05 48.75
C GLY A 87 -15.66 18.81 48.63
N ALA A 88 -14.88 19.88 48.57
CA ALA A 88 -13.41 19.83 48.56
C ALA A 88 -12.80 20.68 49.67
N ALA A 89 -11.74 20.21 50.31
CA ALA A 89 -10.94 20.97 51.26
C ALA A 89 -9.60 21.36 50.63
N VAL A 90 -9.19 22.63 50.76
CA VAL A 90 -7.93 23.14 50.20
C VAL A 90 -7.01 23.61 51.32
N SER A 91 -5.75 23.17 51.32
CA SER A 91 -4.72 23.64 52.26
C SER A 91 -3.63 24.41 51.52
N VAL A 92 -3.38 25.65 51.93
CA VAL A 92 -2.38 26.54 51.32
C VAL A 92 -1.30 26.87 52.36
N PRO A 93 -0.01 26.58 52.10
CA PRO A 93 1.08 26.95 52.98
C PRO A 93 1.26 28.47 52.97
N GLY A 94 1.67 29.05 54.11
CA GLY A 94 1.72 30.48 54.35
C GLY A 94 2.61 31.22 53.36
N CYS A 95 3.71 30.58 52.92
CA CYS A 95 4.60 31.08 51.88
C CYS A 95 3.91 31.32 50.52
N LEU A 96 2.81 30.60 50.23
CA LEU A 96 2.01 30.73 49.01
C LEU A 96 0.75 31.58 49.19
N ALA A 97 0.36 31.94 50.42
CA ALA A 97 -0.96 32.51 50.71
C ALA A 97 -1.31 33.77 49.87
N ARG A 98 -0.31 34.60 49.55
CA ARG A 98 -0.48 35.80 48.70
C ARG A 98 -0.35 35.54 47.19
N TYR A 99 0.17 34.37 46.81
CA TYR A 99 0.47 34.00 45.43
C TYR A 99 -0.59 33.12 44.79
N VAL A 100 -1.55 32.62 45.58
CA VAL A 100 -2.70 31.88 45.08
C VAL A 100 -3.99 32.53 45.57
N ASP A 101 -4.95 32.61 44.67
CA ASP A 101 -6.35 32.90 45.01
C ASP A 101 -7.17 31.63 44.82
N VAL A 102 -7.98 31.26 45.81
CA VAL A 102 -8.67 29.97 45.88
C VAL A 102 -10.16 30.20 46.07
N SER A 103 -10.97 29.61 45.20
CA SER A 103 -12.42 29.55 45.32
C SER A 103 -12.88 28.09 45.37
N VAL A 104 -13.83 27.81 46.26
CA VAL A 104 -14.43 26.47 46.41
C VAL A 104 -15.95 26.60 46.42
N VAL A 105 -16.61 25.97 45.44
CA VAL A 105 -18.07 25.88 45.34
C VAL A 105 -18.42 24.39 45.33
N GLY A 106 -18.92 23.87 46.46
CA GLY A 106 -19.09 22.41 46.61
C GLY A 106 -17.75 21.69 46.47
N ALA A 107 -17.63 20.80 45.47
CA ALA A 107 -16.38 20.14 45.09
C ALA A 107 -15.76 20.74 43.81
N HIS A 108 -16.17 21.93 43.36
CA HIS A 108 -15.53 22.66 42.28
C HIS A 108 -14.49 23.62 42.87
N VAL A 109 -13.23 23.40 42.53
CA VAL A 109 -12.09 24.17 43.05
C VAL A 109 -11.47 24.98 41.92
N SER A 110 -11.39 26.30 42.09
CA SER A 110 -10.64 27.19 41.21
C SER A 110 -9.44 27.77 41.95
N ILE A 111 -8.27 27.70 41.34
CA ILE A 111 -7.03 28.26 41.87
C ILE A 111 -6.40 29.16 40.80
N ALA A 112 -6.16 30.43 41.14
CA ALA A 112 -5.44 31.37 40.30
C ALA A 112 -4.05 31.64 40.89
N GLN A 113 -3.02 31.18 40.19
CA GLN A 113 -1.63 31.51 40.48
C GLN A 113 -1.33 32.93 40.02
N SER A 114 -0.79 33.75 40.93
CA SER A 114 -0.37 35.12 40.65
C SER A 114 0.73 35.16 39.59
N SER A 115 0.73 36.22 38.77
CA SER A 115 1.83 36.53 37.86
C SER A 115 3.15 36.83 38.57
N ASP A 116 3.10 37.07 39.89
CA ASP A 116 4.28 37.30 40.70
C ASP A 116 5.02 35.99 41.04
N VAL A 117 4.51 34.82 40.68
CA VAL A 117 5.21 33.55 40.91
C VAL A 117 6.37 33.41 39.91
N GLY A 118 7.57 33.08 40.42
CA GLY A 118 8.76 32.87 39.62
C GLY A 118 9.94 32.32 40.43
N ASP A 119 11.05 31.98 39.75
CA ASP A 119 12.25 31.43 40.39
C ASP A 119 12.86 32.38 41.45
N ASP A 120 12.67 33.69 41.30
CA ASP A 120 13.16 34.72 42.22
C ASP A 120 12.34 34.85 43.53
N ASN A 121 11.26 34.08 43.68
CA ASN A 121 10.38 34.14 44.86
C ASN A 121 10.01 32.75 45.42
N VAL A 122 8.82 32.24 45.12
CA VAL A 122 8.28 30.98 45.65
C VAL A 122 8.53 29.79 44.73
N GLY A 123 9.01 30.02 43.50
CA GLY A 123 9.30 28.97 42.53
C GLY A 123 8.05 28.22 42.06
N GLU A 124 8.26 27.00 41.57
CA GLU A 124 7.19 26.15 41.06
C GLU A 124 6.25 25.65 42.16
N ILE A 125 4.94 25.87 41.98
CA ILE A 125 3.92 25.40 42.92
C ILE A 125 3.48 23.99 42.53
N THR A 126 3.39 23.12 43.54
CA THR A 126 2.82 21.77 43.43
C THR A 126 1.40 21.75 43.97
N TYR A 127 0.45 21.23 43.21
CA TYR A 127 -0.94 21.00 43.59
C TYR A 127 -1.18 19.50 43.73
N ALA A 128 -1.27 19.00 44.96
CA ALA A 128 -1.54 17.59 45.24
C ALA A 128 -3.03 17.33 45.36
N LEU A 129 -3.56 16.45 44.50
CA LEU A 129 -4.97 16.16 44.37
C LEU A 129 -5.25 14.71 44.80
N SER A 130 -6.21 14.51 45.69
CA SER A 130 -6.62 13.19 46.19
C SER A 130 -8.09 13.15 46.58
N GLY A 131 -8.61 11.95 46.81
CA GLY A 131 -10.00 11.74 47.23
C GLY A 131 -10.95 11.58 46.06
N GLU A 132 -12.25 11.66 46.31
CA GLU A 132 -13.26 11.38 45.30
C GLU A 132 -14.43 12.36 45.33
N SER A 133 -14.93 12.73 44.14
CA SER A 133 -16.19 13.47 43.97
C SER A 133 -16.90 13.02 42.69
N SER A 134 -18.23 12.87 42.78
CA SER A 134 -19.12 12.60 41.64
C SER A 134 -19.52 13.87 40.86
N ASP A 135 -19.28 15.04 41.45
CA ASP A 135 -19.54 16.33 40.84
C ASP A 135 -18.53 17.35 41.36
N GLY A 136 -17.38 17.43 40.69
CA GLY A 136 -16.29 18.29 41.07
C GLY A 136 -15.34 18.57 39.91
N GLU A 137 -14.53 19.60 40.09
CA GLU A 137 -13.66 20.17 39.07
C GLU A 137 -12.40 20.73 39.72
N LEU A 138 -11.27 20.69 39.01
CA LEU A 138 -10.15 21.58 39.26
C LEU A 138 -9.99 22.53 38.07
N TYR A 139 -10.11 23.83 38.32
CA TYR A 139 -9.76 24.89 37.38
C TYR A 139 -8.51 25.61 37.87
N LEU A 140 -7.41 25.50 37.15
CA LEU A 140 -6.15 26.16 37.49
C LEU A 140 -5.81 27.22 36.44
N SER A 141 -5.53 28.44 36.85
CA SER A 141 -4.97 29.48 35.98
C SER A 141 -3.64 29.99 36.52
N GLY A 142 -2.77 30.48 35.65
CA GLY A 142 -1.44 30.94 36.06
C GLY A 142 -0.59 31.43 34.90
N ALA A 143 0.58 31.96 35.26
CA ALA A 143 1.57 32.49 34.31
C ALA A 143 2.97 31.87 34.48
N TYR A 144 3.14 30.94 35.42
CA TYR A 144 4.41 30.27 35.72
C TYR A 144 4.25 28.74 35.73
N LYS A 145 5.36 28.00 35.59
CA LYS A 145 5.32 26.52 35.57
C LYS A 145 4.73 25.95 36.86
N ALA A 146 4.08 24.79 36.79
CA ALA A 146 3.41 24.15 37.92
C ALA A 146 3.43 22.62 37.83
N THR A 147 3.28 21.97 38.99
CA THR A 147 3.15 20.51 39.11
C THR A 147 1.76 20.13 39.62
N LEU A 148 1.09 19.18 38.96
CA LEU A 148 -0.10 18.48 39.46
C LEU A 148 0.30 17.08 39.95
N GLU A 149 0.07 16.76 41.22
CA GLU A 149 0.30 15.42 41.74
C GLU A 149 -1.01 14.67 41.95
N LEU A 150 -1.22 13.59 41.18
CA LEU A 150 -2.41 12.76 41.32
C LEU A 150 -2.13 11.63 42.33
N ARG A 151 -2.85 11.66 43.46
CA ARG A 151 -2.62 10.82 44.65
C ARG A 151 -3.83 9.95 45.00
N GLY A 152 -4.40 9.26 44.02
CA GLY A 152 -5.62 8.47 44.18
C GLY A 152 -6.87 9.32 44.05
N LEU A 153 -6.94 10.13 43.00
CA LEU A 153 -8.03 11.04 42.70
C LEU A 153 -9.09 10.37 41.82
N THR A 154 -10.36 10.39 42.22
CA THR A 154 -11.50 10.09 41.33
C THR A 154 -12.38 11.32 41.21
N LEU A 155 -12.34 12.00 40.07
CA LEU A 155 -13.03 13.27 39.86
C LEU A 155 -13.95 13.20 38.64
N THR A 156 -15.25 13.32 38.89
CA THR A 156 -16.27 13.44 37.85
C THR A 156 -16.88 14.83 37.90
N ASN A 157 -16.91 15.54 36.78
CA ASN A 157 -17.68 16.78 36.63
C ASN A 157 -19.04 16.44 36.00
N THR A 158 -20.13 16.63 36.75
CA THR A 158 -21.49 16.36 36.22
C THR A 158 -22.16 17.67 35.82
N ASN A 159 -22.01 18.71 36.65
CA ASN A 159 -22.58 20.04 36.44
C ASN A 159 -21.42 21.06 36.29
N PRO A 160 -21.13 21.53 35.08
CA PRO A 160 -20.06 22.50 34.85
C PRO A 160 -20.20 23.77 35.72
N GLU A 161 -19.17 24.09 36.51
CA GLU A 161 -19.09 25.35 37.27
C GLU A 161 -18.10 26.32 36.61
N PHE A 162 -16.91 25.86 36.22
CA PHE A 162 -15.88 26.71 35.62
C PHE A 162 -15.64 26.42 34.13
N SER A 163 -15.43 25.16 33.76
CA SER A 163 -15.16 24.75 32.37
C SER A 163 -15.97 23.56 31.90
N GLY A 164 -16.34 22.65 32.80
CA GLY A 164 -16.95 21.35 32.48
C GLY A 164 -15.95 20.20 32.37
N ALA A 165 -14.64 20.47 32.33
CA ALA A 165 -13.61 19.44 32.42
C ALA A 165 -13.50 18.89 33.86
N ALA A 166 -12.87 17.72 34.02
CA ALA A 166 -12.48 17.26 35.36
C ALA A 166 -11.29 18.09 35.87
N ILE A 167 -10.30 18.32 35.00
CA ILE A 167 -9.16 19.20 35.27
C ILE A 167 -8.95 20.12 34.06
N HIS A 168 -9.02 21.44 34.30
CA HIS A 168 -8.79 22.48 33.30
C HIS A 168 -7.65 23.40 33.76
N VAL A 169 -6.53 23.39 33.03
CA VAL A 169 -5.37 24.23 33.33
C VAL A 169 -5.22 25.32 32.26
N GLN A 170 -5.70 26.51 32.58
CA GLN A 170 -5.58 27.73 31.79
C GLN A 170 -4.23 28.43 32.06
N ASN A 171 -3.13 27.70 31.87
CA ASN A 171 -1.76 28.20 32.03
C ASN A 171 -0.93 27.80 30.79
N GLY A 172 -0.35 28.77 30.10
CA GLY A 172 0.45 28.57 28.87
C GLY A 172 1.93 28.30 29.16
N LYS A 173 2.24 27.65 30.27
CA LYS A 173 3.60 27.24 30.67
C LYS A 173 3.61 25.73 30.88
N ARG A 174 4.80 25.14 31.04
CA ARG A 174 4.97 23.72 31.33
C ARG A 174 4.21 23.31 32.59
N ILE A 175 3.36 22.28 32.45
CA ILE A 175 2.63 21.63 33.53
C ILE A 175 3.13 20.18 33.67
N ASP A 176 3.74 19.89 34.81
CA ASP A 176 4.17 18.54 35.16
C ASP A 176 3.06 17.78 35.87
N ILE A 177 2.62 16.65 35.31
CA ILE A 177 1.54 15.83 35.83
C ILE A 177 2.14 14.53 36.38
N SER A 178 2.38 14.52 37.69
CA SER A 178 2.99 13.40 38.41
C SER A 178 1.92 12.44 38.95
N VAL A 179 1.64 11.36 38.22
CA VAL A 179 0.78 10.25 38.64
C VAL A 179 1.52 9.36 39.64
N LYS A 180 1.17 9.45 40.93
CA LYS A 180 1.95 8.83 41.99
C LYS A 180 1.87 7.31 41.96
N LYS A 181 3.02 6.68 42.22
CA LYS A 181 3.17 5.21 42.27
C LYS A 181 2.14 4.58 43.21
N GLY A 182 1.54 3.48 42.77
CA GLY A 182 0.58 2.71 43.57
C GLY A 182 -0.80 3.36 43.69
N THR A 183 -1.06 4.45 42.98
CA THR A 183 -2.37 5.11 42.93
C THR A 183 -3.08 4.84 41.61
N VAL A 184 -4.40 4.79 41.67
CA VAL A 184 -5.29 4.80 40.50
C VAL A 184 -6.07 6.09 40.54
N ASN A 185 -6.03 6.85 39.45
CA ASN A 185 -6.69 8.13 39.32
C ASN A 185 -7.68 8.05 38.17
N THR A 186 -8.89 8.57 38.32
CA THR A 186 -9.94 8.52 37.31
C THR A 186 -10.55 9.90 37.11
N LEU A 187 -10.55 10.39 35.87
CA LEU A 187 -11.11 11.68 35.47
C LEU A 187 -12.30 11.45 34.53
N THR A 188 -13.40 12.17 34.75
CA THR A 188 -14.58 12.15 33.88
C THR A 188 -15.14 13.56 33.75
N ASP A 189 -15.31 14.06 32.54
CA ASP A 189 -15.89 15.38 32.30
C ASP A 189 -17.42 15.35 32.19
N ALA A 190 -17.99 16.55 32.11
CA ALA A 190 -19.41 16.72 31.87
C ALA A 190 -19.80 16.15 30.50
N ALA A 191 -20.98 15.54 30.43
CA ALA A 191 -21.51 14.99 29.18
C ALA A 191 -21.95 16.09 28.20
N ASP A 192 -22.46 17.20 28.75
CA ASP A 192 -22.93 18.36 28.00
C ASP A 192 -22.02 19.55 28.37
N GLY A 193 -21.41 20.19 27.36
CA GLY A 193 -20.52 21.31 27.60
C GLY A 193 -19.79 21.78 26.35
N THR A 194 -18.80 22.67 26.54
CA THR A 194 -17.96 23.22 25.46
C THR A 194 -16.46 23.04 25.74
N GLN A 195 -16.11 22.33 26.82
CA GLN A 195 -14.73 22.02 27.14
C GLN A 195 -14.08 21.23 26.01
N LYS A 196 -12.80 21.52 25.78
CA LYS A 196 -12.04 20.87 24.72
C LYS A 196 -11.55 19.47 25.11
N ALA A 197 -11.42 19.20 26.41
CA ALA A 197 -11.03 17.88 26.90
C ALA A 197 -11.45 17.64 28.36
N CYS A 198 -11.39 16.37 28.80
CA CYS A 198 -11.54 16.00 30.21
C CYS A 198 -10.34 16.40 31.07
N LEU A 199 -9.14 16.25 30.51
CA LEU A 199 -7.91 16.86 31.00
C LEU A 199 -7.41 17.87 29.97
N TYR A 200 -7.60 19.15 30.25
CA TYR A 200 -7.16 20.22 29.36
C TYR A 200 -5.97 20.97 29.95
N ILE A 201 -4.89 21.11 29.18
CA ILE A 201 -3.72 21.91 29.51
C ILE A 201 -3.52 22.94 28.39
N LYS A 202 -3.49 24.23 28.72
CA LYS A 202 -3.28 25.28 27.70
C LYS A 202 -1.85 25.26 27.15
N GLY A 203 -0.83 25.08 27.98
CA GLY A 203 0.57 25.01 27.56
C GLY A 203 1.06 23.57 27.38
N HIS A 204 2.35 23.35 27.64
CA HIS A 204 2.96 22.03 27.57
C HIS A 204 2.53 21.09 28.70
N ALA A 205 2.30 19.82 28.39
CA ALA A 205 1.90 18.78 29.34
C ALA A 205 2.96 17.67 29.46
N GLU A 206 3.40 17.36 30.68
CA GLU A 206 4.37 16.28 30.94
C GLU A 206 3.77 15.24 31.88
N LEU A 207 3.29 14.12 31.33
CA LEU A 207 2.70 13.05 32.13
C LEU A 207 3.77 12.06 32.59
N LYS A 208 3.98 11.95 33.91
CA LYS A 208 4.99 11.05 34.48
C LYS A 208 4.56 10.31 35.73
N GLY A 209 5.37 9.33 36.12
CA GLY A 209 5.22 8.60 37.38
C GLY A 209 4.56 7.23 37.22
N GLN A 210 4.74 6.33 38.18
CA GLN A 210 4.38 4.90 38.06
C GLN A 210 2.95 4.56 38.53
N GLY A 211 2.04 5.53 38.48
CA GLY A 211 0.62 5.31 38.80
C GLY A 211 -0.22 5.05 37.56
N THR A 212 -1.52 4.85 37.78
CA THR A 212 -2.52 4.70 36.72
C THR A 212 -3.39 5.94 36.63
N LEU A 213 -3.58 6.46 35.41
CA LEU A 213 -4.52 7.52 35.07
C LEU A 213 -5.56 6.98 34.08
N ASN A 214 -6.82 6.97 34.49
CA ASN A 214 -7.97 6.60 33.70
C ASN A 214 -8.74 7.87 33.30
N ILE A 215 -9.17 7.98 32.04
CA ILE A 215 -9.89 9.15 31.55
C ILE A 215 -11.11 8.73 30.74
N ASN A 216 -12.24 9.37 31.02
CA ASN A 216 -13.46 9.32 30.24
C ASN A 216 -13.77 10.73 29.72
N GLY A 217 -13.46 11.01 28.46
CA GLY A 217 -13.90 12.22 27.76
C GLY A 217 -15.26 12.00 27.11
N ARG A 218 -16.23 12.84 27.43
CA ARG A 218 -17.63 12.74 26.99
C ARG A 218 -18.03 13.87 26.06
N THR A 219 -17.43 15.06 26.20
CA THR A 219 -17.78 16.23 25.35
C THR A 219 -16.88 16.36 24.12
N ALA A 220 -15.56 16.16 24.26
CA ALA A 220 -14.60 16.33 23.17
C ALA A 220 -13.44 15.33 23.30
N HIS A 221 -12.19 15.81 23.43
CA HIS A 221 -11.02 14.93 23.57
C HIS A 221 -10.92 14.35 24.99
N ALA A 222 -10.21 13.24 25.19
CA ALA A 222 -9.90 12.81 26.57
C ALA A 222 -8.80 13.70 27.17
N ILE A 223 -7.73 13.94 26.42
CA ILE A 223 -6.66 14.89 26.77
C ILE A 223 -6.45 15.87 25.63
N LYS A 224 -6.35 17.17 25.95
CA LYS A 224 -5.81 18.17 25.01
C LYS A 224 -4.74 19.01 25.66
N ALA A 225 -3.55 19.03 25.07
CA ALA A 225 -2.52 20.04 25.29
C ALA A 225 -2.63 21.12 24.20
N GLY A 226 -2.37 22.38 24.53
CA GLY A 226 -2.24 23.43 23.53
C GLY A 226 -0.93 23.36 22.76
N ASP A 227 0.12 22.88 23.43
CA ASP A 227 1.49 22.77 22.92
C ASP A 227 1.88 21.27 22.88
N TYR A 228 3.09 20.87 23.30
CA TYR A 228 3.50 19.47 23.36
C TYR A 228 2.86 18.64 24.49
N LEU A 229 2.83 17.32 24.29
CA LEU A 229 2.56 16.34 25.34
C LEU A 229 3.63 15.26 25.40
N THR A 230 4.22 15.04 26.57
CA THR A 230 5.17 13.93 26.81
C THR A 230 4.66 12.91 27.81
N LEU A 231 5.09 11.65 27.67
CA LEU A 231 4.76 10.57 28.58
C LEU A 231 5.99 9.75 29.01
N ARG A 232 6.17 9.59 30.33
CA ARG A 232 7.25 8.79 30.93
C ARG A 232 6.80 7.98 32.15
N ASN A 233 6.91 6.65 32.05
CA ASN A 233 6.66 5.67 33.13
C ASN A 233 5.22 5.59 33.67
N CYS A 234 4.25 6.30 33.07
CA CYS A 234 2.84 6.30 33.46
C CYS A 234 2.04 5.19 32.78
N THR A 235 1.02 4.67 33.45
CA THR A 235 -0.06 3.89 32.83
C THR A 235 -1.24 4.81 32.54
N LEU A 236 -1.48 5.12 31.27
CA LEU A 236 -2.59 5.95 30.80
C LEU A 236 -3.64 5.07 30.11
N ASN A 237 -4.87 5.11 30.62
CA ASN A 237 -6.02 4.45 30.02
C ASN A 237 -7.07 5.49 29.63
N ILE A 238 -7.44 5.52 28.35
CA ILE A 238 -8.56 6.32 27.84
C ILE A 238 -9.67 5.35 27.44
N PHE A 239 -10.79 5.42 28.15
CA PHE A 239 -11.93 4.52 27.94
C PHE A 239 -12.99 5.11 27.02
N SER A 240 -13.04 6.44 26.90
CA SER A 240 -13.88 7.13 25.93
C SER A 240 -13.33 8.51 25.57
N ALA A 241 -13.62 8.95 24.35
CA ALA A 241 -13.53 10.34 23.89
C ALA A 241 -14.58 10.56 22.80
N ALA A 242 -15.30 11.69 22.81
CA ALA A 242 -16.24 12.03 21.74
C ALA A 242 -15.54 12.48 20.45
N LYS A 243 -14.31 13.01 20.58
CA LYS A 243 -13.37 13.29 19.49
C LYS A 243 -12.14 12.40 19.66
N ASP A 244 -10.94 12.98 19.58
CA ASP A 244 -9.69 12.24 19.73
C ASP A 244 -9.40 11.79 21.16
N GLY A 245 -8.67 10.69 21.31
CA GLY A 245 -8.13 10.29 22.61
C GLY A 245 -7.16 11.33 23.15
N ILE A 246 -6.10 11.61 22.40
CA ILE A 246 -5.08 12.60 22.73
C ILE A 246 -4.95 13.59 21.57
N ALA A 247 -4.99 14.89 21.86
CA ALA A 247 -4.75 15.96 20.87
C ALA A 247 -3.71 16.98 21.39
N CYS A 248 -2.73 17.35 20.57
CA CYS A 248 -1.70 18.38 20.84
C CYS A 248 -1.28 19.08 19.54
N ASN A 249 -0.66 20.26 19.60
CA ASN A 249 -0.29 21.04 18.40
C ASN A 249 1.22 21.04 18.08
N GLU A 250 2.10 20.90 19.07
CA GLU A 250 3.55 20.83 18.80
C GLU A 250 3.91 19.38 18.49
N TYR A 251 4.24 18.60 19.51
CA TYR A 251 4.56 17.19 19.34
C TYR A 251 4.00 16.32 20.45
N PHE A 252 3.89 15.03 20.14
CA PHE A 252 3.70 13.99 21.14
C PHE A 252 4.97 13.16 21.29
N LEU A 253 5.44 12.96 22.52
CA LEU A 253 6.61 12.13 22.79
C LEU A 253 6.34 11.08 23.88
N GLN A 254 6.36 9.80 23.49
CA GLN A 254 6.35 8.68 24.43
C GLN A 254 7.78 8.15 24.64
N GLN A 255 8.30 8.32 25.85
CA GLN A 255 9.63 7.80 26.23
C GLN A 255 9.55 6.41 26.87
N SER A 256 8.51 6.14 27.65
CA SER A 256 8.26 4.86 28.33
C SER A 256 6.83 4.84 28.88
N GLY A 257 6.43 3.79 29.61
CA GLY A 257 5.07 3.67 30.16
C GLY A 257 4.12 2.93 29.23
N SER A 258 2.84 2.90 29.56
CA SER A 258 1.80 2.20 28.81
C SER A 258 0.62 3.11 28.51
N ILE A 259 0.15 3.08 27.27
CA ILE A 259 -1.02 3.82 26.79
C ILE A 259 -2.02 2.80 26.25
N THR A 260 -3.26 2.86 26.72
CA THR A 260 -4.40 2.09 26.18
C THR A 260 -5.54 3.04 25.83
N ILE A 261 -5.98 3.06 24.57
CA ILE A 261 -7.01 3.99 24.08
C ILE A 261 -8.14 3.20 23.39
N THR A 262 -9.37 3.38 23.87
CA THR A 262 -10.58 2.74 23.33
C THR A 262 -11.77 3.68 23.39
N GLY A 263 -12.86 3.38 22.67
CA GLY A 263 -14.12 4.14 22.77
C GLY A 263 -14.03 5.57 22.21
N ILE A 264 -13.27 5.75 21.13
CA ILE A 264 -12.93 7.06 20.55
C ILE A 264 -13.87 7.37 19.37
N GLY A 265 -14.33 8.62 19.30
CA GLY A 265 -15.22 9.13 18.26
C GLY A 265 -14.51 9.67 17.01
N ASP A 266 -13.20 9.91 17.08
CA ASP A 266 -12.34 10.32 15.95
C ASP A 266 -10.98 9.59 15.99
N ASP A 267 -9.84 10.28 16.10
CA ASP A 267 -8.51 9.70 16.03
C ASP A 267 -7.98 9.30 17.44
N ALA A 268 -7.26 8.18 17.58
CA ALA A 268 -6.75 7.80 18.92
C ALA A 268 -5.71 8.80 19.45
N LEU A 269 -4.83 9.26 18.58
CA LEU A 269 -3.85 10.30 18.87
C LEU A 269 -3.65 11.18 17.64
N GLN A 270 -3.80 12.49 17.82
CA GLN A 270 -3.59 13.50 16.80
C GLN A 270 -2.58 14.57 17.26
N THR A 271 -1.67 14.91 16.37
CA THR A 271 -0.83 16.12 16.44
C THR A 271 -1.19 17.04 15.28
N ASP A 272 -1.59 18.27 15.60
CA ASP A 272 -1.83 19.36 14.65
C ASP A 272 -0.56 20.19 14.45
N LEU A 273 -0.62 21.23 13.61
CA LEU A 273 0.46 22.21 13.50
C LEU A 273 0.25 23.37 14.49
N ASP A 274 1.35 23.90 15.02
CA ASP A 274 1.44 25.20 15.65
C ASP A 274 1.97 26.19 14.59
N GLY A 275 1.04 26.74 13.81
CA GLY A 275 1.34 27.58 12.64
C GLY A 275 1.00 26.91 11.30
N ASP A 276 1.70 27.32 10.24
CA ASP A 276 1.29 27.03 8.86
C ASP A 276 2.06 25.87 8.20
N SER A 277 3.12 25.34 8.81
CA SER A 277 3.94 24.26 8.23
C SER A 277 4.63 23.39 9.29
N SER A 278 4.73 22.09 9.04
CA SER A 278 5.59 21.20 9.84
C SER A 278 7.07 21.53 9.63
N THR A 279 7.87 21.35 10.68
CA THR A 279 9.33 21.44 10.64
C THR A 279 10.03 20.14 10.25
N GLY A 280 9.26 19.06 10.08
CA GLY A 280 9.79 17.71 10.03
C GLY A 280 10.35 17.29 11.39
N ALA A 281 10.82 16.05 11.48
CA ALA A 281 11.33 15.50 12.72
C ALA A 281 12.59 16.24 13.21
N THR A 282 12.62 16.56 14.50
CA THR A 282 13.77 17.15 15.19
C THR A 282 14.36 16.17 16.21
N THR A 283 15.57 16.43 16.70
CA THR A 283 16.22 15.61 17.74
C THR A 283 16.24 16.28 19.11
N ASP A 284 16.09 17.59 19.14
CA ASP A 284 16.13 18.44 20.32
C ASP A 284 14.73 18.83 20.83
N HIS A 285 13.69 18.71 19.99
CA HIS A 285 12.29 18.98 20.34
C HIS A 285 12.08 20.40 20.90
N GLU A 286 12.81 21.38 20.35
CA GLU A 286 12.75 22.80 20.76
C GLU A 286 11.59 23.54 20.06
N ASP A 287 11.48 24.87 20.27
CA ASP A 287 10.34 25.77 19.96
C ASP A 287 9.73 25.70 18.53
N GLU A 288 10.32 24.95 17.60
CA GLU A 288 9.78 24.73 16.25
C GLU A 288 9.28 23.29 15.99
N ASP A 289 9.36 22.35 16.92
CA ASP A 289 8.91 20.96 16.72
C ASP A 289 7.37 20.87 16.67
N SER A 290 6.83 20.79 15.45
CA SER A 290 5.39 20.90 15.23
C SER A 290 4.82 19.86 14.26
N GLY A 291 3.68 19.30 14.66
CA GLY A 291 2.94 18.25 13.97
C GLY A 291 3.50 16.85 14.15
N ASN A 292 4.48 16.63 15.02
CA ASN A 292 5.27 15.40 15.03
C ASN A 292 4.89 14.42 16.15
N ILE A 293 5.05 13.12 15.88
CA ILE A 293 4.88 12.05 16.88
C ILE A 293 6.20 11.27 17.04
N TYR A 294 6.63 11.09 18.28
CA TYR A 294 7.82 10.33 18.64
C TYR A 294 7.48 9.20 19.62
N ILE A 295 7.79 7.95 19.23
CA ILE A 295 7.67 6.77 20.08
C ILE A 295 9.07 6.18 20.29
N ASN A 296 9.64 6.46 21.47
CA ASN A 296 10.99 6.05 21.84
C ASN A 296 11.00 4.85 22.82
N GLY A 297 9.83 4.33 23.20
CA GLY A 297 9.71 3.16 24.07
C GLY A 297 8.34 3.02 24.73
N GLY A 298 8.18 1.99 25.56
CA GLY A 298 6.92 1.67 26.23
C GLY A 298 5.92 0.93 25.33
N SER A 299 4.65 0.85 25.74
CA SER A 299 3.59 0.20 24.98
C SER A 299 2.48 1.17 24.58
N PHE A 300 1.99 1.08 23.36
CA PHE A 300 0.83 1.82 22.87
C PHE A 300 -0.19 0.83 22.30
N THR A 301 -1.38 0.77 22.88
CA THR A 301 -2.46 -0.11 22.41
C THR A 301 -3.70 0.71 22.12
N THR A 302 -4.29 0.55 20.93
CA THR A 302 -5.56 1.20 20.62
C THR A 302 -6.48 0.33 19.77
N THR A 303 -7.78 0.49 20.00
CA THR A 303 -8.86 -0.01 19.15
C THR A 303 -9.78 1.14 18.79
N VAL A 304 -9.83 1.52 17.51
CA VAL A 304 -10.66 2.63 17.02
C VAL A 304 -11.61 2.16 15.93
N THR A 305 -12.89 2.50 16.09
CA THR A 305 -13.97 2.08 15.18
C THR A 305 -14.71 3.25 14.54
N ALA A 306 -14.30 4.49 14.83
CA ALA A 306 -14.88 5.69 14.25
C ALA A 306 -14.61 5.77 12.74
N ASP A 307 -15.49 6.45 12.02
CA ASP A 307 -15.36 6.64 10.57
C ASP A 307 -14.13 7.48 10.24
N ALA A 308 -13.41 7.10 9.19
CA ALA A 308 -12.16 7.69 8.74
C ALA A 308 -11.07 7.85 9.83
N CYS A 309 -11.15 7.10 10.94
CA CYS A 309 -10.26 7.28 12.09
C CYS A 309 -8.82 6.85 11.87
N LYS A 310 -7.94 7.38 12.72
CA LYS A 310 -6.49 7.20 12.68
C LYS A 310 -6.03 6.69 14.03
N GLY A 311 -5.11 5.73 14.03
CA GLY A 311 -4.50 5.25 15.27
C GLY A 311 -3.51 6.30 15.78
N LEU A 312 -2.56 6.66 14.92
CA LEU A 312 -1.64 7.78 15.08
C LEU A 312 -1.80 8.69 13.87
N LYS A 313 -1.99 10.00 14.10
CA LYS A 313 -2.09 11.03 13.08
C LYS A 313 -1.16 12.19 13.36
N ALA A 314 -0.25 12.45 12.43
CA ALA A 314 0.68 13.55 12.46
C ALA A 314 0.49 14.46 11.26
N ALA A 315 0.31 15.76 11.50
CA ALA A 315 0.41 16.79 10.46
C ALA A 315 1.86 16.97 9.96
N GLY A 316 2.84 16.47 10.71
CA GLY A 316 4.25 16.35 10.37
C GLY A 316 4.69 14.89 10.23
N ASP A 317 5.85 14.58 10.80
CA ASP A 317 6.52 13.28 10.76
C ASP A 317 6.11 12.36 11.94
N ILE A 318 6.23 11.05 11.73
CA ILE A 318 6.13 10.04 12.79
C ILE A 318 7.45 9.27 12.87
N LEU A 319 8.09 9.28 14.05
CA LEU A 319 9.32 8.55 14.35
C LEU A 319 9.06 7.48 15.41
N ILE A 320 9.39 6.23 15.08
CA ILE A 320 9.29 5.09 16.00
C ILE A 320 10.67 4.46 16.12
N SER A 321 11.35 4.74 17.23
CA SER A 321 12.70 4.25 17.49
C SER A 321 12.74 3.03 18.41
N ASP A 322 11.69 2.81 19.21
CA ASP A 322 11.48 1.59 20.01
C ASP A 322 10.00 1.49 20.45
N GLY A 323 9.65 0.42 21.19
CA GLY A 323 8.35 0.24 21.83
C GLY A 323 7.53 -0.91 21.25
N SER A 324 6.40 -1.20 21.88
CA SER A 324 5.41 -2.18 21.42
C SER A 324 4.09 -1.51 21.08
N LEU A 325 3.77 -1.44 19.79
CA LEU A 325 2.57 -0.79 19.29
C LEU A 325 1.57 -1.85 18.80
N ASN A 326 0.35 -1.80 19.31
CA ASN A 326 -0.75 -2.68 18.93
C ASN A 326 -1.94 -1.81 18.51
N ILE A 327 -2.11 -1.62 17.20
CA ILE A 327 -3.13 -0.71 16.65
C ILE A 327 -4.16 -1.52 15.89
N THR A 328 -5.41 -1.50 16.35
CA THR A 328 -6.55 -2.16 15.70
C THR A 328 -7.56 -1.12 15.23
N GLN A 329 -8.00 -1.24 13.98
CA GLN A 329 -8.98 -0.33 13.38
C GLN A 329 -10.01 -1.04 12.53
N SER A 330 -11.24 -0.54 12.57
CA SER A 330 -12.35 -1.10 11.79
C SER A 330 -13.41 -0.07 11.37
N GLY A 331 -13.08 1.23 11.38
CA GLY A 331 -13.99 2.29 10.93
C GLY A 331 -14.37 2.20 9.45
N ASN A 332 -15.28 3.06 8.99
CA ASN A 332 -15.63 3.14 7.56
C ASN A 332 -14.85 4.25 6.84
N ILE A 333 -14.78 4.16 5.52
CA ILE A 333 -14.33 5.29 4.69
C ILE A 333 -15.39 6.38 4.72
N VAL A 334 -14.96 7.64 4.72
CA VAL A 334 -15.81 8.80 4.50
C VAL A 334 -15.48 9.38 3.13
N VAL A 335 -16.50 9.52 2.29
CA VAL A 335 -16.37 10.08 0.94
C VAL A 335 -17.01 11.47 0.94
N SER A 336 -16.29 12.46 0.45
CA SER A 336 -16.76 13.83 0.23
C SER A 336 -16.62 14.21 -1.23
N ASP A 337 -17.11 15.40 -1.61
CA ASP A 337 -17.11 15.86 -3.01
C ASP A 337 -15.70 15.94 -3.61
N ASP A 338 -14.68 16.27 -2.80
CA ASP A 338 -13.32 16.52 -3.25
C ASP A 338 -12.28 15.52 -2.68
N ASP A 339 -12.62 14.74 -1.66
CA ASP A 339 -11.67 13.85 -0.99
C ASP A 339 -12.30 12.60 -0.38
N ILE A 340 -11.47 11.58 -0.19
CA ILE A 340 -11.82 10.32 0.47
C ILE A 340 -10.93 10.15 1.69
N ALA A 341 -11.55 10.14 2.87
CA ALA A 341 -10.87 9.92 4.13
C ALA A 341 -10.90 8.42 4.48
N TYR A 342 -9.70 7.84 4.63
CA TYR A 342 -9.52 6.40 4.88
C TYR A 342 -9.18 6.13 6.34
N PRO A 343 -9.78 5.11 6.96
CA PRO A 343 -9.29 4.57 8.22
C PRO A 343 -7.83 4.09 8.06
N THR A 344 -6.92 4.69 8.82
CA THR A 344 -5.47 4.49 8.65
C THR A 344 -4.76 4.31 9.99
N SER A 345 -3.97 3.25 10.18
CA SER A 345 -3.45 2.95 11.53
C SER A 345 -2.36 3.90 11.95
N ILE A 346 -1.44 4.20 11.03
CA ILE A 346 -0.40 5.22 11.19
C ILE A 346 -0.46 6.12 9.98
N LYS A 347 -0.78 7.41 10.18
CA LYS A 347 -0.90 8.42 9.12
C LYS A 347 0.01 9.62 9.45
N ALA A 348 0.95 9.89 8.56
CA ALA A 348 1.72 11.12 8.54
C ALA A 348 1.39 11.91 7.28
N ASP A 349 1.29 13.23 7.39
CA ASP A 349 1.32 14.13 6.25
C ASP A 349 2.78 14.40 5.83
N GLY A 350 3.73 14.25 6.75
CA GLY A 350 5.16 14.13 6.47
C GLY A 350 5.60 12.68 6.21
N ASN A 351 6.75 12.32 6.76
CA ASN A 351 7.39 11.01 6.66
C ASN A 351 6.99 10.08 7.82
N VAL A 352 7.11 8.77 7.61
CA VAL A 352 7.13 7.77 8.69
C VAL A 352 8.50 7.10 8.72
N SER A 353 9.20 7.20 9.84
CA SER A 353 10.52 6.61 10.06
C SER A 353 10.47 5.61 11.20
N ILE A 354 10.85 4.37 10.94
CA ILE A 354 10.84 3.27 11.91
C ILE A 354 12.24 2.69 12.01
N SER A 355 12.91 2.94 13.14
CA SER A 355 14.26 2.45 13.43
C SER A 355 14.30 1.41 14.56
N GLY A 356 13.15 1.07 15.15
CA GLY A 356 13.05 0.00 16.14
C GLY A 356 11.63 -0.33 16.56
N GLY A 357 11.51 -1.22 17.54
CA GLY A 357 10.23 -1.64 18.14
C GLY A 357 9.52 -2.80 17.43
N SER A 358 8.37 -3.16 17.99
CA SER A 358 7.45 -4.19 17.48
C SER A 358 6.08 -3.57 17.24
N LEU A 359 5.64 -3.57 15.98
CA LEU A 359 4.38 -2.98 15.52
C LEU A 359 3.47 -4.10 15.03
N THR A 360 2.34 -4.29 15.69
CA THR A 360 1.23 -5.12 15.23
C THR A 360 0.07 -4.22 14.82
N ILE A 361 -0.23 -4.19 13.52
CA ILE A 361 -1.27 -3.36 12.94
C ILE A 361 -2.35 -4.25 12.33
N ILE A 362 -3.60 -4.07 12.76
CA ILE A 362 -4.75 -4.79 12.24
C ILE A 362 -5.78 -3.76 11.79
N ASN A 363 -5.86 -3.52 10.49
CA ASN A 363 -6.89 -2.68 9.91
C ASN A 363 -7.87 -3.55 9.10
N THR A 364 -9.10 -3.67 9.59
CA THR A 364 -10.17 -4.44 8.92
C THR A 364 -11.17 -3.55 8.20
N ALA A 365 -10.93 -2.24 8.13
CA ALA A 365 -11.78 -1.30 7.42
C ALA A 365 -11.78 -1.60 5.91
N ALA A 366 -12.93 -1.45 5.26
CA ALA A 366 -13.00 -1.43 3.79
C ALA A 366 -12.08 -0.34 3.25
N GLY A 367 -11.18 -0.69 2.32
CA GLY A 367 -10.14 0.22 1.81
C GLY A 367 -9.16 0.78 2.85
N GLY A 368 -9.13 0.24 4.07
CA GLY A 368 -8.27 0.70 5.16
C GLY A 368 -6.78 0.60 4.84
N LYS A 369 -5.99 1.47 5.46
CA LYS A 369 -4.54 1.53 5.31
C LYS A 369 -3.83 1.15 6.61
N GLY A 370 -2.77 0.34 6.54
CA GLY A 370 -1.92 0.06 7.70
C GLY A 370 -1.08 1.30 8.04
N ILE A 371 -0.03 1.52 7.27
CA ILE A 371 0.87 2.68 7.39
C ILE A 371 0.72 3.54 6.13
N SER A 372 0.52 4.85 6.30
CA SER A 372 0.43 5.82 5.21
C SER A 372 1.27 7.07 5.50
N ALA A 373 2.05 7.49 4.53
CA ALA A 373 2.76 8.77 4.53
C ALA A 373 2.47 9.52 3.22
N ASP A 374 2.35 10.85 3.27
CA ASP A 374 2.38 11.66 2.04
C ASP A 374 3.84 11.95 1.64
N GLY A 375 4.75 11.95 2.62
CA GLY A 375 6.19 11.86 2.40
C GLY A 375 6.69 10.42 2.18
N ASN A 376 7.88 10.14 2.67
CA ASN A 376 8.54 8.84 2.57
C ASN A 376 8.18 7.91 3.73
N ILE A 377 8.33 6.60 3.51
CA ILE A 377 8.39 5.61 4.59
C ILE A 377 9.78 4.99 4.62
N ILE A 378 10.43 5.06 5.77
CA ILE A 378 11.80 4.60 5.97
C ILE A 378 11.79 3.59 7.11
N ILE A 379 12.16 2.34 6.81
CA ILE A 379 12.41 1.29 7.80
C ILE A 379 13.92 1.12 7.86
N ASP A 380 14.53 1.67 8.90
CA ASP A 380 15.97 1.93 8.98
C ASP A 380 16.81 0.65 8.88
N GLU A 381 17.99 0.78 8.28
CA GLU A 381 19.01 -0.24 8.11
C GLU A 381 19.78 -0.57 9.40
N SER A 382 19.76 0.33 10.39
CA SER A 382 20.57 0.19 11.61
C SER A 382 20.09 -0.87 12.61
N ASN A 383 18.84 -1.35 12.48
CA ASN A 383 18.22 -2.23 13.47
C ASN A 383 17.57 -3.49 12.89
N THR A 384 18.21 -4.64 13.09
CA THR A 384 17.71 -5.93 12.60
C THR A 384 16.58 -6.53 13.43
N THR A 385 16.26 -5.98 14.61
CA THR A 385 15.22 -6.52 15.51
C THR A 385 13.86 -5.87 15.33
N THR A 386 13.75 -4.84 14.49
CA THR A 386 12.46 -4.22 14.13
C THR A 386 11.51 -5.27 13.56
N VAL A 387 10.29 -5.36 14.10
CA VAL A 387 9.24 -6.26 13.60
C VAL A 387 7.99 -5.44 13.29
N ILE A 388 7.55 -5.50 12.04
CA ILE A 388 6.34 -4.81 11.56
C ILE A 388 5.41 -5.85 10.95
N ASP A 389 4.30 -6.13 11.62
CA ASP A 389 3.27 -7.06 11.17
C ASP A 389 1.98 -6.28 10.87
N VAL A 390 1.69 -6.09 9.59
CA VAL A 390 0.51 -5.39 9.09
C VAL A 390 -0.49 -6.39 8.53
N THR A 391 -1.73 -6.31 9.00
CA THR A 391 -2.89 -6.98 8.42
C THR A 391 -3.89 -5.93 7.97
N ALA A 392 -4.01 -5.70 6.65
CA ALA A 392 -4.95 -4.76 6.06
C ALA A 392 -5.98 -5.52 5.21
N ASN A 393 -7.13 -5.83 5.82
CA ASN A 393 -8.14 -6.72 5.26
C ASN A 393 -9.47 -5.97 5.12
N GLY A 394 -9.75 -5.43 3.95
CA GLY A 394 -10.98 -4.68 3.69
C GLY A 394 -11.54 -5.02 2.32
N ILE A 395 -12.85 -5.26 2.22
CA ILE A 395 -13.49 -5.43 0.91
C ILE A 395 -13.23 -4.15 0.11
N GLY A 396 -12.83 -4.30 -1.16
CA GLY A 396 -12.69 -3.15 -2.03
C GLY A 396 -14.07 -2.59 -2.37
N GLY A 397 -14.29 -1.31 -2.11
CA GLY A 397 -15.57 -0.64 -2.39
C GLY A 397 -15.62 -0.06 -3.80
N THR A 398 -16.82 0.12 -4.35
CA THR A 398 -17.07 1.26 -5.27
C THR A 398 -17.55 2.42 -4.40
N ALA A 399 -17.32 3.67 -4.81
CA ALA A 399 -17.70 4.88 -4.07
C ALA A 399 -19.19 4.98 -3.67
N GLU A 400 -20.04 4.07 -4.17
CA GLU A 400 -21.50 4.09 -4.02
C GLU A 400 -22.05 3.42 -2.74
N THR A 401 -21.24 2.79 -1.88
CA THR A 401 -21.82 2.02 -0.75
C THR A 401 -21.01 2.07 0.53
N SER A 402 -21.02 3.20 1.26
CA SER A 402 -20.97 3.23 2.73
C SER A 402 -21.11 4.67 3.23
N GLY A 403 -22.23 4.97 3.89
CA GLY A 403 -22.49 6.28 4.46
C GLY A 403 -23.92 6.41 4.96
N SER A 404 -24.35 5.55 5.87
CA SER A 404 -25.54 5.83 6.68
C SER A 404 -25.10 6.59 7.93
N GLY A 405 -25.22 7.91 7.91
CA GLY A 405 -24.95 8.74 9.08
C GLY A 405 -25.08 10.24 8.82
N GLY A 406 -26.30 10.77 8.94
CA GLY A 406 -26.57 12.16 9.36
C GLY A 406 -26.22 13.31 8.40
N GLY A 407 -27.25 13.81 7.72
CA GLY A 407 -27.40 15.26 7.53
C GLY A 407 -26.66 15.92 6.37
N ASP A 408 -26.89 15.47 5.14
CA ASP A 408 -27.30 16.37 4.07
C ASP A 408 -27.81 15.55 2.88
N THR A 409 -28.87 16.03 2.24
CA THR A 409 -29.48 15.34 1.10
C THR A 409 -28.59 15.64 -0.12
N PRO A 410 -27.94 14.66 -0.76
CA PRO A 410 -27.04 14.95 -1.86
C PRO A 410 -27.84 15.56 -3.01
N THR A 411 -27.40 16.74 -3.48
CA THR A 411 -27.92 17.40 -4.68
C THR A 411 -27.59 16.58 -5.92
N ALA A 412 -28.40 15.56 -6.19
CA ALA A 412 -28.25 14.73 -7.37
C ALA A 412 -28.54 15.54 -8.65
N SER A 413 -27.58 15.55 -9.58
CA SER A 413 -27.80 16.01 -10.96
C SER A 413 -28.44 14.86 -11.75
N TYR A 414 -29.49 15.13 -12.54
CA TYR A 414 -30.26 14.08 -13.25
C TYR A 414 -30.11 14.17 -14.76
N LYS A 415 -29.98 13.03 -15.44
CA LYS A 415 -29.88 12.95 -16.90
C LYS A 415 -31.17 12.39 -17.50
N VAL A 416 -31.70 13.11 -18.51
CA VAL A 416 -32.82 12.63 -19.32
C VAL A 416 -32.31 12.16 -20.67
N TYR A 417 -32.50 10.88 -20.99
CA TYR A 417 -32.08 10.30 -22.26
C TYR A 417 -33.26 10.19 -23.21
N VAL A 418 -33.16 10.78 -24.39
CA VAL A 418 -34.18 10.64 -25.45
C VAL A 418 -33.65 9.75 -26.55
N SER A 419 -34.31 8.61 -26.74
CA SER A 419 -34.08 7.68 -27.84
C SER A 419 -35.08 7.98 -28.97
N VAL A 420 -34.57 8.20 -30.18
CA VAL A 420 -35.39 8.31 -31.39
C VAL A 420 -35.13 7.08 -32.27
N PRO A 421 -36.08 6.12 -32.35
CA PRO A 421 -35.95 4.97 -33.21
C PRO A 421 -35.94 5.40 -34.69
N THR A 422 -34.95 4.93 -35.44
CA THR A 422 -34.82 5.23 -36.88
C THR A 422 -35.51 4.20 -37.79
N SER A 423 -36.28 3.25 -37.24
CA SER A 423 -36.92 2.20 -38.04
C SER A 423 -38.41 2.00 -37.74
N GLY A 424 -39.22 2.01 -38.80
CA GLY A 424 -40.63 1.62 -38.78
C GLY A 424 -41.34 2.05 -40.06
N GLY A 425 -41.08 1.35 -41.17
CA GLY A 425 -41.63 1.64 -42.50
C GLY A 425 -40.57 2.23 -43.43
N GLY A 426 -40.34 1.59 -44.59
CA GLY A 426 -39.26 1.93 -45.51
C GLY A 426 -39.19 3.41 -45.84
N PHE A 427 -38.09 4.07 -45.44
CA PHE A 427 -37.70 5.36 -45.99
C PHE A 427 -37.31 5.16 -47.46
N PRO A 428 -37.95 5.83 -48.42
CA PRO A 428 -37.68 5.60 -49.83
C PRO A 428 -36.35 6.27 -50.23
N GLY A 429 -35.34 5.44 -50.49
CA GLY A 429 -34.21 5.79 -51.36
C GLY A 429 -32.91 6.19 -50.65
N GLY A 430 -31.82 5.50 -51.01
CA GLY A 430 -30.46 5.82 -50.62
C GLY A 430 -29.98 7.13 -51.23
N GLY A 431 -29.60 8.06 -50.37
CA GLY A 431 -28.90 9.30 -50.67
C GLY A 431 -28.44 9.91 -49.34
N SER A 432 -27.22 10.46 -49.31
CA SER A 432 -26.68 11.16 -48.15
C SER A 432 -27.64 12.28 -47.73
N SER A 433 -28.36 12.06 -46.63
CA SER A 433 -29.30 13.02 -46.06
C SER A 433 -28.81 13.38 -44.66
N SER A 434 -28.63 14.68 -44.42
CA SER A 434 -28.30 15.26 -43.12
C SER A 434 -29.51 15.14 -42.18
N TRP A 435 -29.30 14.64 -40.97
CA TRP A 435 -30.34 14.51 -39.94
C TRP A 435 -30.45 15.77 -39.06
N LYS A 436 -31.64 15.92 -38.46
CA LYS A 436 -32.26 17.10 -37.83
C LYS A 436 -31.55 17.66 -36.59
N THR A 437 -31.81 18.93 -36.30
CA THR A 437 -31.58 19.54 -34.98
C THR A 437 -32.75 19.28 -34.03
N VAL A 438 -32.44 18.87 -32.79
CA VAL A 438 -33.42 18.71 -31.70
C VAL A 438 -33.19 19.80 -30.66
N TYR A 439 -34.27 20.41 -30.20
CA TYR A 439 -34.28 21.48 -29.21
C TYR A 439 -35.13 21.06 -28.02
N LEU A 440 -34.68 21.41 -26.82
CA LEU A 440 -35.42 21.28 -25.57
C LEU A 440 -35.99 22.65 -25.17
N TYR A 441 -37.27 22.72 -24.85
CA TYR A 441 -37.95 23.92 -24.39
C TYR A 441 -38.64 23.67 -23.03
N LYS A 442 -38.80 24.73 -22.23
CA LYS A 442 -39.77 24.77 -21.12
C LYS A 442 -41.18 24.99 -21.66
N SER A 443 -42.20 24.61 -20.91
CA SER A 443 -43.62 24.75 -21.29
C SER A 443 -44.06 26.20 -21.55
N ASP A 444 -43.35 27.17 -20.99
CA ASP A 444 -43.54 28.60 -21.25
C ASP A 444 -43.00 29.08 -22.61
N GLY A 445 -42.36 28.19 -23.37
CA GLY A 445 -41.79 28.48 -24.69
C GLY A 445 -40.31 28.84 -24.68
N THR A 446 -39.66 28.88 -23.52
CA THR A 446 -38.24 29.21 -23.39
C THR A 446 -37.36 28.08 -23.94
N LEU A 447 -36.46 28.39 -24.87
CA LEU A 447 -35.47 27.43 -25.37
C LEU A 447 -34.43 27.17 -24.28
N VAL A 448 -34.29 25.91 -23.86
CA VAL A 448 -33.33 25.47 -22.84
C VAL A 448 -31.99 25.11 -23.49
N GLN A 449 -32.01 24.22 -24.48
CA GLN A 449 -30.79 23.83 -25.19
C GLN A 449 -31.08 23.31 -26.60
N GLN A 450 -30.16 23.55 -27.52
CA GLN A 450 -30.04 22.83 -28.79
C GLN A 450 -29.15 21.59 -28.59
N LEU A 451 -29.68 20.40 -28.86
CA LEU A 451 -29.06 19.11 -28.50
C LEU A 451 -28.19 18.49 -29.61
N THR A 452 -27.99 19.14 -30.78
CA THR A 452 -27.11 18.62 -31.85
C THR A 452 -26.37 19.65 -32.70
N ASN A 453 -25.27 19.17 -33.33
CA ASN A 453 -24.79 19.52 -34.67
C ASN A 453 -24.49 18.21 -35.46
N THR A 454 -25.17 18.00 -36.59
CA THR A 454 -24.98 16.99 -37.68
C THR A 454 -24.43 15.59 -37.33
N VAL A 455 -25.25 14.53 -37.46
CA VAL A 455 -24.82 13.11 -37.42
C VAL A 455 -24.60 12.56 -38.84
N ASN A 456 -23.44 11.96 -39.13
CA ASN A 456 -23.17 11.20 -40.35
C ASN A 456 -23.53 9.72 -40.16
N LYS A 457 -24.25 9.13 -41.12
CA LYS A 457 -24.61 7.70 -41.09
C LYS A 457 -23.42 6.83 -41.52
N SER A 458 -23.04 5.83 -40.72
CA SER A 458 -22.23 4.70 -41.17
C SER A 458 -23.13 3.56 -41.66
N SER A 459 -22.70 2.85 -42.70
CA SER A 459 -23.45 1.79 -43.37
C SER A 459 -23.66 0.56 -42.47
N GLY A 460 -24.92 0.19 -42.22
CA GLY A 460 -25.29 -1.20 -41.95
C GLY A 460 -25.93 -1.53 -40.59
N TYR A 461 -25.95 -0.64 -39.60
CA TYR A 461 -26.54 -0.92 -38.28
C TYR A 461 -27.54 0.16 -37.85
N SER A 462 -28.61 -0.25 -37.15
CA SER A 462 -29.61 0.64 -36.55
C SER A 462 -28.98 1.45 -35.42
N THR A 463 -28.63 2.72 -35.66
CA THR A 463 -28.18 3.60 -34.57
C THR A 463 -29.41 4.23 -33.91
N THR A 464 -29.66 3.89 -32.65
CA THR A 464 -30.43 4.73 -31.73
C THR A 464 -29.48 5.82 -31.24
N THR A 465 -29.75 7.07 -31.59
CA THR A 465 -28.99 8.20 -31.01
C THR A 465 -29.67 8.62 -29.71
N PHE A 466 -28.91 8.63 -28.63
CA PHE A 466 -29.35 9.14 -27.33
C PHE A 466 -28.89 10.59 -27.18
N TYR A 467 -29.81 11.48 -26.82
CA TYR A 467 -29.50 12.86 -26.45
C TYR A 467 -29.65 13.03 -24.94
N TYR A 468 -28.75 13.78 -24.29
CA TYR A 468 -28.83 14.05 -22.86
C TYR A 468 -28.84 15.56 -22.56
N TYR A 469 -29.57 15.93 -21.52
CA TYR A 469 -29.50 17.24 -20.87
C TYR A 469 -29.31 17.03 -19.37
N ASP A 470 -28.43 17.82 -18.76
CA ASP A 470 -28.16 17.79 -17.33
C ASP A 470 -29.07 18.81 -16.62
N PHE A 471 -30.05 18.31 -15.87
CA PHE A 471 -30.87 19.14 -15.01
C PHE A 471 -30.11 19.37 -13.70
N LYS A 472 -29.32 20.45 -13.66
CA LYS A 472 -28.72 20.92 -12.41
C LYS A 472 -29.84 21.38 -11.45
N ALA A 473 -29.90 20.78 -10.26
CA ALA A 473 -30.80 21.10 -9.15
C ALA A 473 -32.28 21.34 -9.52
N ALA A 474 -33.12 20.30 -9.36
CA ALA A 474 -34.60 20.32 -9.29
C ALA A 474 -35.34 21.51 -9.92
N ASP A 475 -35.13 21.77 -11.21
CA ASP A 475 -35.91 22.76 -11.95
C ASP A 475 -37.24 22.11 -12.38
N GLU A 476 -38.15 21.92 -11.40
CA GLU A 476 -39.47 21.31 -11.60
C GLU A 476 -40.25 22.08 -12.67
N GLY A 477 -40.71 21.36 -13.68
CA GLY A 477 -41.44 21.98 -14.78
C GLY A 477 -41.81 20.99 -15.86
N THR A 478 -42.76 21.39 -16.69
CA THR A 478 -43.09 20.66 -17.91
C THR A 478 -42.16 21.13 -19.01
N TYR A 479 -41.46 20.20 -19.63
CA TYR A 479 -40.57 20.45 -20.75
C TYR A 479 -41.13 19.81 -22.00
N TYR A 480 -40.73 20.31 -23.17
CA TYR A 480 -41.03 19.64 -24.43
C TYR A 480 -39.86 19.68 -25.41
N PHE A 481 -39.71 18.57 -26.14
CA PHE A 481 -38.77 18.48 -27.24
C PHE A 481 -39.42 18.95 -28.53
N LYS A 482 -38.66 19.69 -29.36
CA LYS A 482 -39.06 20.09 -30.70
C LYS A 482 -37.93 19.80 -31.67
N SER A 483 -38.24 19.33 -32.87
CA SER A 483 -37.26 19.25 -33.96
C SER A 483 -37.62 20.24 -35.05
N ASP A 484 -36.65 20.59 -35.90
CA ASP A 484 -36.95 21.28 -37.14
C ASP A 484 -37.86 20.44 -38.07
N ASN A 485 -38.67 21.15 -38.86
CA ASN A 485 -39.54 20.56 -39.87
C ASN A 485 -38.69 19.90 -40.96
N TYR A 486 -39.03 18.68 -41.35
CA TYR A 486 -38.37 18.00 -42.46
C TYR A 486 -39.32 17.84 -43.63
N THR A 487 -38.98 18.39 -44.79
CA THR A 487 -39.78 18.24 -46.01
C THR A 487 -39.11 17.26 -46.95
N SER A 488 -39.78 16.15 -47.24
CA SER A 488 -39.37 15.20 -48.27
C SER A 488 -40.50 15.02 -49.28
N ARG A 489 -40.16 15.10 -50.58
CA ARG A 489 -41.10 15.00 -51.71
C ARG A 489 -42.40 15.81 -51.49
N GLY A 490 -42.26 17.07 -51.08
CA GLY A 490 -43.39 17.99 -50.91
C GLY A 490 -44.27 17.75 -49.68
N THR A 491 -43.94 16.75 -48.84
CA THR A 491 -44.64 16.50 -47.57
C THR A 491 -43.75 16.92 -46.41
N THR A 492 -44.23 17.85 -45.58
CA THR A 492 -43.55 18.31 -44.37
C THR A 492 -43.93 17.42 -43.18
N TYR A 493 -42.93 16.84 -42.53
CA TYR A 493 -43.05 16.02 -41.33
C TYR A 493 -42.54 16.81 -40.12
N THR A 494 -43.46 17.12 -39.20
CA THR A 494 -43.17 17.80 -37.93
C THR A 494 -43.28 16.78 -36.80
N ILE A 495 -42.25 16.69 -35.96
CA ILE A 495 -42.41 16.01 -34.66
C ILE A 495 -43.21 17.00 -33.79
N GLN A 496 -44.49 16.71 -33.56
CA GLN A 496 -45.27 17.51 -32.62
C GLN A 496 -44.75 17.22 -31.22
N SER A 497 -44.48 18.30 -30.49
CA SER A 497 -43.87 18.34 -29.17
C SER A 497 -44.33 17.23 -28.24
N ALA A 498 -43.38 16.55 -27.59
CA ALA A 498 -43.66 15.59 -26.54
C ALA A 498 -43.39 16.27 -25.19
N THR A 499 -44.41 16.40 -24.34
CA THR A 499 -44.28 17.00 -23.01
C THR A 499 -43.92 15.95 -21.96
N PHE A 500 -43.02 16.29 -21.06
CA PHE A 500 -42.71 15.51 -19.87
C PHE A 500 -42.51 16.44 -18.68
N THR A 501 -42.74 15.93 -17.46
CA THR A 501 -42.40 16.65 -16.24
C THR A 501 -40.98 16.26 -15.84
N GLY A 502 -40.14 17.25 -15.50
CA GLY A 502 -38.79 16.99 -14.97
C GLY A 502 -38.83 16.06 -13.74
N PRO A 503 -37.81 15.22 -13.53
CA PRO A 503 -37.78 14.30 -12.39
C PRO A 503 -37.76 15.09 -11.07
N THR A 504 -38.55 14.65 -10.11
CA THR A 504 -38.62 15.24 -8.76
C THR A 504 -37.69 14.54 -7.76
N SER A 505 -37.19 13.33 -8.07
CA SER A 505 -36.20 12.62 -7.25
C SER A 505 -35.42 11.51 -7.98
N GLY A 506 -34.10 11.51 -7.83
CA GLY A 506 -33.23 10.34 -7.64
C GLY A 506 -33.02 9.31 -8.76
N THR A 507 -33.63 9.44 -9.94
CA THR A 507 -33.50 8.41 -10.99
C THR A 507 -33.36 9.03 -12.38
N ASP A 508 -32.35 8.60 -13.15
CA ASP A 508 -32.25 8.91 -14.58
C ASP A 508 -33.49 8.40 -15.31
N VAL A 509 -34.02 9.22 -16.22
CA VAL A 509 -35.28 8.92 -16.92
C VAL A 509 -35.02 8.75 -18.41
N TYR A 510 -35.35 7.56 -18.93
CA TYR A 510 -35.23 7.25 -20.35
C TYR A 510 -36.60 7.35 -21.03
N TYR A 511 -36.66 8.17 -22.09
CA TYR A 511 -37.83 8.29 -22.93
C TYR A 511 -37.53 7.77 -24.34
N THR A 512 -38.39 6.90 -24.84
CA THR A 512 -38.38 6.49 -26.25
C THR A 512 -39.55 7.14 -26.97
N ILE A 513 -39.25 7.85 -28.07
CA ILE A 513 -40.27 8.44 -28.94
C ILE A 513 -40.59 7.46 -30.07
N SER A 514 -41.65 6.68 -29.93
CA SER A 514 -42.09 5.78 -31.00
C SER A 514 -42.91 6.53 -32.05
N ASN A 515 -42.40 6.64 -33.28
CA ASN A 515 -43.16 7.17 -34.42
C ASN A 515 -44.22 6.15 -34.88
N SER A 516 -45.47 6.57 -35.07
CA SER A 516 -46.43 5.83 -35.88
C SER A 516 -47.03 6.77 -36.93
N TYR A 517 -47.02 6.36 -38.20
CA TYR A 517 -47.50 7.18 -39.33
C TYR A 517 -48.87 6.68 -39.81
N THR A 518 -49.79 7.60 -40.15
CA THR A 518 -50.80 7.32 -41.18
C THR A 518 -50.81 8.42 -42.21
N THR A 519 -50.72 8.02 -43.47
CA THR A 519 -51.10 8.82 -44.62
C THR A 519 -52.62 8.96 -44.63
N SER A 520 -53.14 10.02 -44.01
CA SER A 520 -54.43 10.67 -44.27
C SER A 520 -54.82 11.49 -43.03
N GLY A 521 -54.49 12.78 -43.03
CA GLY A 521 -55.30 13.85 -42.43
C GLY A 521 -55.60 13.89 -40.92
N THR A 522 -55.18 12.93 -40.10
CA THR A 522 -55.51 12.93 -38.66
C THR A 522 -54.28 13.04 -37.78
N VAL A 523 -54.28 13.99 -36.85
CA VAL A 523 -53.26 14.21 -35.80
C VAL A 523 -53.07 12.91 -34.99
N ARG A 524 -51.82 12.46 -34.83
CA ARG A 524 -51.47 11.30 -34.00
C ARG A 524 -50.79 11.73 -32.71
N THR A 525 -51.24 11.14 -31.60
CA THR A 525 -50.61 11.22 -30.29
C THR A 525 -49.41 10.28 -30.23
N TYR A 526 -48.24 10.79 -29.84
CA TYR A 526 -47.04 9.98 -29.59
C TYR A 526 -47.12 9.37 -28.20
N LYS A 527 -46.91 8.05 -28.09
CA LYS A 527 -46.83 7.38 -26.79
C LYS A 527 -45.39 7.40 -26.32
N ILE A 528 -45.15 8.11 -25.23
CA ILE A 528 -43.92 8.01 -24.45
C ILE A 528 -44.10 6.83 -23.49
N THR A 529 -43.17 5.89 -23.49
CA THR A 529 -43.13 4.84 -22.47
C THR A 529 -41.94 5.13 -21.56
N ASN A 530 -42.22 5.26 -20.26
CA ASN A 530 -41.19 5.43 -19.25
C ASN A 530 -40.45 4.09 -19.09
N VAL A 531 -39.14 4.08 -19.28
CA VAL A 531 -38.29 2.92 -18.94
C VAL A 531 -37.34 3.40 -17.86
N THR A 532 -37.65 3.11 -16.60
CA THR A 532 -36.71 3.32 -15.51
C THR A 532 -35.65 2.24 -15.58
N ASN A 533 -34.39 2.65 -15.71
CA ASN A 533 -33.26 1.76 -15.50
C ASN A 533 -32.59 2.20 -14.20
N THR A 534 -32.42 1.28 -13.26
CA THR A 534 -31.66 1.54 -12.03
C THR A 534 -30.19 1.49 -12.41
N TYR A 535 -29.60 2.65 -12.72
CA TYR A 535 -28.16 2.78 -12.90
C TYR A 535 -27.59 3.57 -11.73
N SER A 536 -26.67 2.93 -11.01
CA SER A 536 -25.79 3.45 -9.96
C SER A 536 -24.94 4.59 -10.52
N GLY A 537 -24.84 5.68 -9.78
CA GLY A 537 -24.08 6.86 -10.16
C GLY A 537 -22.59 6.52 -10.32
N SER A 538 -21.95 7.26 -11.21
CA SER A 538 -20.50 7.42 -11.22
C SER A 538 -20.29 8.88 -10.90
N SER A 539 -19.98 9.19 -9.63
CA SER A 539 -19.32 10.44 -9.30
C SER A 539 -17.87 10.34 -9.75
N ASP A 540 -17.47 11.31 -10.55
CA ASP A 540 -16.10 11.59 -10.93
C ASP A 540 -15.41 12.19 -9.71
N THR A 541 -14.50 11.44 -9.08
CA THR A 541 -13.47 11.96 -8.19
C THR A 541 -12.14 11.34 -8.61
N SER A 542 -11.22 12.20 -9.04
CA SER A 542 -9.91 11.84 -9.55
C SER A 542 -8.94 11.44 -8.42
N GLU A 543 -8.42 10.22 -8.46
CA GLU A 543 -6.98 9.95 -8.62
C GLU A 543 -6.84 8.59 -9.34
N GLU A 544 -5.82 8.47 -10.18
CA GLU A 544 -5.65 7.46 -11.23
C GLU A 544 -5.89 5.97 -10.87
N GLU A 545 -6.41 5.25 -11.88
CA GLU A 545 -6.70 3.81 -12.03
C GLU A 545 -7.94 3.25 -11.29
N GLY A 546 -9.08 3.22 -11.98
CA GLY A 546 -10.24 2.35 -11.71
C GLY A 546 -10.95 2.60 -10.38
N THR A 547 -12.11 3.27 -10.42
CA THR A 547 -12.82 3.93 -9.29
C THR A 547 -13.35 3.01 -8.17
N GLY A 548 -12.45 2.34 -7.43
CA GLY A 548 -12.77 1.61 -6.21
C GLY A 548 -11.68 1.71 -5.14
N TYR A 549 -12.09 1.92 -3.89
CA TYR A 549 -11.20 1.96 -2.73
C TYR A 549 -10.60 0.59 -2.47
N ASN A 550 -9.29 0.51 -2.24
CA ASN A 550 -8.58 -0.75 -1.99
C ASN A 550 -7.77 -0.71 -0.70
N ALA A 551 -7.76 -1.84 0.02
CA ALA A 551 -6.96 -1.97 1.23
C ALA A 551 -5.48 -1.95 0.88
N ILE A 552 -4.69 -1.19 1.65
CA ILE A 552 -3.24 -1.07 1.45
C ILE A 552 -2.51 -1.32 2.77
N GLY A 553 -1.53 -2.23 2.77
CA GLY A 553 -0.72 -2.46 3.96
C GLY A 553 0.17 -1.26 4.29
N ILE A 554 1.07 -0.91 3.36
CA ILE A 554 2.01 0.21 3.48
C ILE A 554 1.88 1.10 2.24
N LYS A 555 1.58 2.39 2.42
CA LYS A 555 1.42 3.39 1.36
C LYS A 555 2.35 4.58 1.58
N ALA A 556 3.07 5.00 0.55
CA ALA A 556 3.72 6.31 0.54
C ALA A 556 3.39 7.05 -0.76
N ASP A 557 3.28 8.37 -0.71
CA ASP A 557 3.34 9.18 -1.94
C ASP A 557 4.81 9.45 -2.32
N GLY A 558 5.71 9.53 -1.35
CA GLY A 558 7.16 9.44 -1.54
C GLY A 558 7.68 8.01 -1.66
N ASN A 559 9.00 7.86 -1.45
CA ASN A 559 9.68 6.57 -1.53
C ASN A 559 9.36 5.67 -0.34
N ILE A 560 9.47 4.36 -0.54
CA ILE A 560 9.48 3.37 0.56
C ILE A 560 10.84 2.69 0.55
N THR A 561 11.61 2.83 1.63
CA THR A 561 12.91 2.18 1.78
C THR A 561 12.87 1.21 2.95
N ILE A 562 13.21 -0.06 2.69
CA ILE A 562 13.34 -1.11 3.71
C ILE A 562 14.80 -1.52 3.80
N GLY A 563 15.47 -1.09 4.87
CA GLY A 563 16.88 -1.33 5.14
C GLY A 563 17.16 -2.62 5.91
N ALA A 564 16.39 -2.91 6.96
CA ALA A 564 16.57 -4.10 7.80
C ALA A 564 15.25 -4.57 8.46
N GLY A 565 15.35 -5.45 9.45
CA GLY A 565 14.22 -5.95 10.23
C GLY A 565 13.37 -7.01 9.53
N THR A 566 12.23 -7.33 10.14
CA THR A 566 11.19 -8.21 9.57
C THR A 566 9.93 -7.40 9.29
N VAL A 567 9.48 -7.41 8.04
CA VAL A 567 8.26 -6.73 7.60
C VAL A 567 7.30 -7.76 7.01
N THR A 568 6.22 -8.06 7.71
CA THR A 568 5.14 -8.92 7.21
C THR A 568 3.94 -8.07 6.87
N VAL A 569 3.44 -8.20 5.64
CA VAL A 569 2.17 -7.59 5.23
C VAL A 569 1.23 -8.66 4.69
N LYS A 570 0.08 -8.81 5.35
CA LYS A 570 -1.03 -9.63 4.88
C LYS A 570 -2.16 -8.70 4.48
N ASN A 571 -2.56 -8.80 3.22
CA ASN A 571 -3.61 -7.94 2.69
C ASN A 571 -4.59 -8.76 1.88
N SER A 572 -5.86 -8.44 2.07
CA SER A 572 -6.98 -9.04 1.36
C SER A 572 -8.00 -7.97 1.02
N GLY A 573 -8.85 -8.28 0.04
CA GLY A 573 -9.76 -7.31 -0.54
C GLY A 573 -9.55 -7.14 -2.03
N GLU A 574 -10.62 -6.78 -2.75
CA GLU A 574 -10.54 -6.49 -4.17
C GLU A 574 -9.44 -5.45 -4.44
N MET A 575 -8.59 -5.72 -5.43
CA MET A 575 -7.52 -4.82 -5.86
C MET A 575 -6.51 -4.40 -4.76
N SER A 576 -6.42 -5.12 -3.64
CA SER A 576 -5.59 -4.75 -2.49
C SER A 576 -4.08 -4.69 -2.83
N LYS A 577 -3.31 -3.89 -2.10
CA LYS A 577 -1.85 -3.77 -2.28
C LYS A 577 -1.13 -4.04 -0.96
N SER A 578 -0.10 -4.88 -0.94
CA SER A 578 0.71 -5.03 0.28
C SER A 578 1.52 -3.75 0.49
N VAL A 579 2.26 -3.34 -0.55
CA VAL A 579 3.07 -2.12 -0.58
C VAL A 579 2.71 -1.30 -1.82
N LYS A 580 2.41 -0.02 -1.63
CA LYS A 580 2.13 0.95 -2.71
C LYS A 580 2.97 2.21 -2.54
N SER A 581 3.66 2.64 -3.58
CA SER A 581 4.32 3.95 -3.63
C SER A 581 3.97 4.69 -4.92
N LYS A 582 3.80 6.01 -4.88
CA LYS A 582 3.80 6.85 -6.10
C LYS A 582 5.22 7.08 -6.64
N ALA A 583 6.25 6.77 -5.85
CA ALA A 583 7.67 6.88 -6.19
C ALA A 583 8.38 5.51 -6.20
N THR A 584 9.59 5.38 -5.66
CA THR A 584 10.37 4.14 -5.68
C THR A 584 10.17 3.30 -4.42
N VAL A 585 10.06 1.98 -4.59
CA VAL A 585 10.21 1.01 -3.49
C VAL A 585 11.60 0.39 -3.58
N THR A 586 12.38 0.52 -2.50
CA THR A 586 13.74 0.01 -2.41
C THR A 586 13.88 -0.98 -1.25
N ILE A 587 14.39 -2.17 -1.55
CA ILE A 587 14.77 -3.18 -0.54
C ILE A 587 16.29 -3.24 -0.47
N ASN A 588 16.86 -2.69 0.60
CA ASN A 588 18.29 -2.71 0.87
C ASN A 588 18.70 -3.86 1.82
N GLY A 589 17.74 -4.50 2.50
CA GLY A 589 17.99 -5.61 3.41
C GLY A 589 16.73 -6.11 4.10
N GLY A 590 16.91 -6.85 5.20
CA GLY A 590 15.81 -7.39 6.01
C GLY A 590 15.09 -8.61 5.42
N ASN A 591 14.03 -9.06 6.10
CA ASN A 591 13.14 -10.13 5.68
C ASN A 591 11.72 -9.58 5.46
N VAL A 592 11.34 -9.41 4.20
CA VAL A 592 10.06 -8.84 3.78
C VAL A 592 9.15 -9.94 3.24
N LYS A 593 7.99 -10.13 3.87
CA LYS A 593 7.00 -11.14 3.49
C LYS A 593 5.65 -10.51 3.18
N LEU A 594 5.24 -10.59 1.92
CA LEU A 594 4.00 -10.00 1.41
C LEU A 594 3.03 -11.11 1.00
N THR A 595 1.79 -11.05 1.49
CA THR A 595 0.73 -12.04 1.17
C THR A 595 -0.52 -11.34 0.62
N PRO A 596 -0.45 -10.81 -0.62
CA PRO A 596 -1.59 -10.16 -1.27
C PRO A 596 -2.63 -11.18 -1.75
N SER A 597 -3.89 -10.88 -1.47
CA SER A 597 -5.03 -11.66 -1.92
C SER A 597 -6.21 -10.76 -2.30
N GLY A 598 -7.22 -11.36 -2.92
CA GLY A 598 -8.43 -10.66 -3.37
C GLY A 598 -8.56 -10.55 -4.89
N SER A 599 -9.79 -10.43 -5.35
CA SER A 599 -10.16 -10.39 -6.77
C SER A 599 -9.57 -9.17 -7.46
N MET A 600 -9.41 -9.28 -8.78
CA MET A 600 -9.31 -8.11 -9.64
C MET A 600 -10.70 -7.48 -9.82
N LYS A 601 -10.73 -6.25 -10.31
CA LYS A 601 -11.97 -5.53 -10.66
C LYS A 601 -11.72 -4.68 -11.89
N VAL A 602 -12.69 -4.63 -12.79
CA VAL A 602 -12.64 -3.77 -13.98
C VAL A 602 -13.63 -2.64 -13.78
N ILE A 603 -13.16 -1.40 -13.85
CA ILE A 603 -13.96 -0.20 -13.62
C ILE A 603 -13.71 0.76 -14.76
N SER A 604 -14.76 1.14 -15.48
CA SER A 604 -14.67 2.02 -16.67
C SER A 604 -13.72 1.51 -17.76
N GLY A 605 -13.49 0.19 -17.83
CA GLY A 605 -12.54 -0.44 -18.75
C GLY A 605 -11.14 -0.66 -18.17
N ASP A 606 -10.82 -0.04 -17.03
CA ASP A 606 -9.53 -0.18 -16.37
C ASP A 606 -9.56 -1.28 -15.31
N ALA A 607 -8.61 -2.21 -15.42
CA ALA A 607 -8.52 -3.35 -14.51
C ALA A 607 -7.56 -3.06 -13.35
N GLY A 608 -8.07 -3.07 -12.12
CA GLY A 608 -7.28 -3.10 -10.89
C GLY A 608 -7.06 -4.53 -10.39
N TYR A 609 -5.89 -4.79 -9.80
CA TYR A 609 -5.47 -6.14 -9.38
C TYR A 609 -4.99 -6.15 -7.95
N SER A 610 -5.11 -7.29 -7.25
CA SER A 610 -4.32 -7.46 -6.02
C SER A 610 -2.83 -7.52 -6.36
N SER A 611 -1.97 -6.89 -5.58
CA SER A 611 -0.51 -6.88 -5.84
C SER A 611 0.31 -6.92 -4.56
N GLY A 612 1.47 -7.57 -4.63
CA GLY A 612 2.48 -7.50 -3.57
C GLY A 612 3.05 -6.09 -3.51
N ILE A 613 3.64 -5.64 -4.61
CA ILE A 613 4.22 -4.30 -4.75
C ILE A 613 3.65 -3.63 -6.02
N LYS A 614 3.09 -2.42 -5.87
CA LYS A 614 2.77 -1.50 -6.99
C LYS A 614 3.49 -0.18 -6.73
N THR A 615 4.36 0.22 -7.64
CA THR A 615 5.28 1.35 -7.42
C THR A 615 5.58 2.02 -8.76
N ALA A 616 6.14 3.24 -8.75
CA ALA A 616 6.66 3.81 -9.99
C ALA A 616 7.91 3.03 -10.44
N ASP A 617 8.85 2.80 -9.53
CA ASP A 617 10.04 1.99 -9.78
C ASP A 617 10.33 1.04 -8.60
N PHE A 618 10.94 -0.11 -8.89
CA PHE A 618 11.34 -1.09 -7.89
C PHE A 618 12.83 -1.41 -7.99
N VAL A 619 13.51 -1.38 -6.85
CA VAL A 619 14.92 -1.76 -6.73
C VAL A 619 15.11 -2.70 -5.54
N GLN A 620 15.73 -3.86 -5.78
CA GLN A 620 16.23 -4.72 -4.72
C GLN A 620 17.76 -4.76 -4.78
N ASN A 621 18.42 -4.28 -3.74
CA ASN A 621 19.87 -4.31 -3.60
C ASN A 621 20.35 -5.52 -2.77
N ASP A 622 19.61 -5.86 -1.72
CA ASP A 622 19.87 -7.05 -0.88
C ASP A 622 18.57 -7.49 -0.17
N GLY A 623 18.67 -8.33 0.86
CA GLY A 623 17.56 -8.78 1.70
C GLY A 623 16.77 -9.94 1.08
N SER A 624 15.82 -10.46 1.85
CA SER A 624 14.90 -11.52 1.43
C SER A 624 13.51 -10.94 1.22
N LEU A 625 13.04 -10.89 -0.03
CA LEU A 625 11.67 -10.52 -0.40
C LEU A 625 10.89 -11.77 -0.83
N THR A 626 9.88 -12.14 -0.06
CA THR A 626 8.96 -13.24 -0.38
C THR A 626 7.55 -12.71 -0.62
N ILE A 627 6.98 -12.98 -1.79
CA ILE A 627 5.61 -12.62 -2.17
C ILE A 627 4.81 -13.89 -2.43
N THR A 628 3.72 -14.09 -1.68
CA THR A 628 2.77 -15.19 -1.89
C THR A 628 1.41 -14.62 -2.28
N ALA A 629 1.14 -14.56 -3.58
CA ALA A 629 -0.08 -13.99 -4.15
C ALA A 629 -1.09 -15.09 -4.53
N SER A 630 -2.39 -14.85 -4.27
CA SER A 630 -3.45 -15.82 -4.60
C SER A 630 -4.71 -15.24 -5.24
N GLY A 631 -4.84 -13.91 -5.27
CA GLY A 631 -5.98 -13.22 -5.86
C GLY A 631 -6.12 -13.41 -7.38
N GLY A 632 -7.34 -13.40 -7.90
CA GLY A 632 -7.61 -13.53 -9.35
C GLY A 632 -6.78 -12.52 -10.16
N ALA A 633 -6.08 -13.01 -11.19
CA ALA A 633 -5.12 -12.26 -12.00
C ALA A 633 -4.05 -11.47 -11.20
N GLY A 634 -3.76 -11.88 -9.95
CA GLY A 634 -2.88 -11.16 -9.03
C GLY A 634 -1.48 -10.87 -9.56
N ARG A 635 -0.81 -9.89 -8.94
CA ARG A 635 0.54 -9.44 -9.29
C ARG A 635 1.51 -9.68 -8.14
N GLY A 636 2.73 -10.13 -8.45
CA GLY A 636 3.83 -10.05 -7.49
C GLY A 636 4.32 -8.61 -7.38
N ILE A 637 5.09 -8.16 -8.38
CA ILE A 637 5.63 -6.79 -8.49
C ILE A 637 5.12 -6.15 -9.78
N THR A 638 4.65 -4.90 -9.69
CA THR A 638 4.29 -4.05 -10.83
C THR A 638 4.96 -2.69 -10.71
N ALA A 639 5.74 -2.29 -11.73
CA ALA A 639 6.42 -1.00 -11.80
C ALA A 639 6.68 -0.55 -13.25
N ASN A 640 7.22 0.66 -13.44
CA ASN A 640 7.79 1.08 -14.72
C ASN A 640 9.12 0.38 -14.98
N ASN A 641 10.06 0.53 -14.06
CA ASN A 641 11.36 -0.15 -14.09
C ASN A 641 11.53 -1.06 -12.88
N ILE A 642 12.12 -2.24 -13.11
CA ILE A 642 12.38 -3.25 -12.07
C ILE A 642 13.83 -3.65 -12.15
N THR A 643 14.58 -3.45 -11.06
CA THR A 643 16.00 -3.79 -10.96
C THR A 643 16.28 -4.70 -9.77
N THR A 644 17.07 -5.76 -9.97
CA THR A 644 17.65 -6.55 -8.87
C THR A 644 19.18 -6.53 -8.98
N ASN A 645 19.84 -6.07 -7.92
CA ASN A 645 21.29 -5.98 -7.80
C ASN A 645 21.87 -6.97 -6.77
N GLY A 646 21.02 -7.75 -6.11
CA GLY A 646 21.40 -8.72 -5.07
C GLY A 646 20.18 -9.25 -4.30
N GLY A 647 20.45 -9.95 -3.19
CA GLY A 647 19.41 -10.50 -2.31
C GLY A 647 18.70 -11.74 -2.85
N THR A 648 17.63 -12.14 -2.16
CA THR A 648 16.72 -13.23 -2.55
C THR A 648 15.34 -12.68 -2.85
N LEU A 649 14.80 -13.00 -4.03
CA LEU A 649 13.44 -12.69 -4.45
C LEU A 649 12.68 -14.00 -4.70
N THR A 650 11.65 -14.28 -3.91
CA THR A 650 10.76 -15.43 -4.11
C THR A 650 9.34 -14.96 -4.36
N ILE A 651 8.76 -15.30 -5.51
CA ILE A 651 7.36 -15.01 -5.84
C ILE A 651 6.63 -16.33 -6.13
N THR A 652 5.57 -16.60 -5.35
CA THR A 652 4.61 -17.66 -5.64
C THR A 652 3.27 -17.02 -5.93
N ASN A 653 2.71 -17.26 -7.10
CA ASN A 653 1.44 -16.67 -7.51
C ASN A 653 0.48 -17.72 -8.08
N SER A 654 -0.58 -17.97 -7.34
CA SER A 654 -1.65 -18.92 -7.70
C SER A 654 -2.91 -18.25 -8.23
N GLY A 655 -2.85 -16.95 -8.56
CA GLY A 655 -3.99 -16.19 -9.05
C GLY A 655 -4.48 -16.70 -10.40
N GLU A 656 -5.72 -17.18 -10.46
CA GLU A 656 -6.31 -17.67 -11.71
C GLU A 656 -6.56 -16.55 -12.72
N GLY A 657 -6.42 -16.87 -14.01
CA GLY A 657 -6.78 -15.98 -15.09
C GLY A 657 -8.30 -15.76 -15.17
N GLN A 658 -8.71 -14.59 -15.65
CA GLN A 658 -10.11 -14.21 -15.83
C GLN A 658 -10.34 -13.72 -17.26
N SER A 659 -11.45 -14.17 -17.86
CA SER A 659 -11.90 -13.71 -19.18
C SER A 659 -12.80 -12.50 -19.03
N GLY A 660 -12.46 -11.39 -19.69
CA GLY A 660 -13.33 -10.24 -19.92
C GLY A 660 -14.08 -10.35 -21.24
N SER A 661 -14.97 -9.39 -21.52
CA SER A 661 -15.72 -9.30 -22.78
C SER A 661 -14.83 -8.94 -23.99
N SER A 662 -13.71 -8.25 -23.76
CA SER A 662 -12.72 -7.85 -24.77
C SER A 662 -11.30 -8.38 -24.51
N ASP A 663 -10.96 -8.68 -23.26
CA ASP A 663 -9.57 -8.90 -22.83
C ASP A 663 -9.41 -10.10 -21.91
N SER A 664 -8.17 -10.57 -21.76
CA SER A 664 -7.81 -11.66 -20.85
C SER A 664 -6.87 -11.17 -19.76
N TYR A 665 -7.25 -11.43 -18.51
CA TYR A 665 -6.55 -10.96 -17.33
C TYR A 665 -5.87 -12.12 -16.63
N THR A 666 -4.56 -12.21 -16.71
CA THR A 666 -3.81 -13.37 -16.20
C THR A 666 -2.80 -12.94 -15.15
N ALA A 667 -2.51 -13.77 -14.15
CA ALA A 667 -1.54 -13.45 -13.10
C ALA A 667 -0.12 -13.19 -13.63
N LYS A 668 0.63 -12.36 -12.91
CA LYS A 668 2.04 -12.04 -13.23
C LYS A 668 2.90 -12.13 -11.98
N GLY A 669 4.07 -12.75 -12.08
CA GLY A 669 5.08 -12.66 -11.04
C GLY A 669 5.67 -11.25 -11.03
N ILE A 670 6.36 -10.90 -12.10
CA ILE A 670 6.94 -9.57 -12.34
C ILE A 670 6.29 -8.94 -13.57
N LYS A 671 5.85 -7.68 -13.46
CA LYS A 671 5.36 -6.87 -14.57
C LYS A 671 6.07 -5.50 -14.59
N ALA A 672 6.79 -5.20 -15.66
CA ALA A 672 7.33 -3.87 -15.92
C ALA A 672 6.69 -3.22 -17.15
N ASP A 673 6.41 -1.92 -17.07
CA ASP A 673 5.91 -1.15 -18.21
C ASP A 673 7.03 -0.65 -19.14
N LYS A 674 8.27 -0.54 -18.65
CA LYS A 674 9.42 -0.08 -19.44
C LYS A 674 10.56 -1.09 -19.43
N THR A 675 11.24 -1.30 -18.32
CA THR A 675 12.48 -2.09 -18.31
C THR A 675 12.53 -3.07 -17.15
N ILE A 676 13.17 -4.22 -17.39
CA ILE A 676 13.56 -5.17 -16.36
C ILE A 676 15.07 -5.38 -16.47
N ALA A 677 15.79 -5.19 -15.37
CA ALA A 677 17.23 -5.43 -15.26
C ALA A 677 17.52 -6.37 -14.07
N LEU A 678 17.80 -7.64 -14.35
CA LEU A 678 18.18 -8.62 -13.33
C LEU A 678 19.70 -8.75 -13.32
N ASN A 679 20.37 -7.89 -12.54
CA ASN A 679 21.83 -7.77 -12.55
C ASN A 679 22.50 -8.82 -11.66
N ASP A 680 21.88 -9.15 -10.51
CA ASP A 680 22.39 -10.12 -9.53
C ASP A 680 21.26 -10.65 -8.62
N GLY A 681 21.58 -11.60 -7.75
CA GLY A 681 20.70 -12.16 -6.72
C GLY A 681 20.13 -13.55 -7.04
N THR A 682 19.41 -14.15 -6.09
CA THR A 682 18.68 -15.41 -6.27
C THR A 682 17.19 -15.14 -6.46
N ILE A 683 16.66 -15.45 -7.62
CA ILE A 683 15.29 -15.09 -8.02
C ILE A 683 14.52 -16.37 -8.36
N THR A 684 13.45 -16.65 -7.62
CA THR A 684 12.56 -17.80 -7.86
C THR A 684 11.13 -17.32 -8.06
N ILE A 685 10.53 -17.66 -9.20
CA ILE A 685 9.15 -17.31 -9.54
C ILE A 685 8.37 -18.57 -9.88
N THR A 686 7.28 -18.83 -9.17
CA THR A 686 6.37 -19.96 -9.42
C THR A 686 4.97 -19.44 -9.71
N MET A 687 4.45 -19.79 -10.88
CA MET A 687 3.11 -19.41 -11.35
C MET A 687 2.25 -20.67 -11.56
N SER A 688 1.15 -20.81 -10.82
CA SER A 688 0.25 -21.96 -10.98
C SER A 688 -1.12 -21.60 -11.54
N GLY A 689 -1.50 -20.32 -11.53
CA GLY A 689 -2.78 -19.87 -12.08
C GLY A 689 -2.84 -19.89 -13.60
N THR A 690 -4.03 -20.10 -14.16
CA THR A 690 -4.29 -20.17 -15.61
C THR A 690 -3.78 -18.95 -16.38
N GLY A 691 -3.08 -19.20 -17.48
CA GLY A 691 -2.46 -18.19 -18.35
C GLY A 691 -1.38 -17.33 -17.68
N GLY A 692 -0.95 -17.71 -16.47
CA GLY A 692 0.02 -16.98 -15.66
C GLY A 692 1.36 -16.80 -16.37
N LYS A 693 1.98 -15.61 -16.21
CA LYS A 693 3.32 -15.38 -16.74
C LYS A 693 4.30 -15.07 -15.62
N GLY A 694 5.48 -15.68 -15.65
CA GLY A 694 6.51 -15.44 -14.64
C GLY A 694 6.97 -13.99 -14.68
N ILE A 695 7.55 -13.60 -15.81
CA ILE A 695 8.07 -12.24 -16.06
C ILE A 695 7.39 -11.66 -17.31
N LYS A 696 6.92 -10.41 -17.23
CA LYS A 696 6.41 -9.65 -18.37
C LYS A 696 7.00 -8.24 -18.40
N SER A 697 7.64 -7.88 -19.51
CA SER A 697 8.05 -6.49 -19.80
C SER A 697 7.33 -5.95 -21.03
N SER A 698 6.80 -4.73 -20.93
CA SER A 698 6.28 -3.98 -22.08
C SER A 698 7.36 -3.24 -22.86
N GLY A 699 8.60 -3.15 -22.33
CA GLY A 699 9.77 -2.67 -23.07
C GLY A 699 10.87 -3.74 -23.06
N THR A 700 12.07 -3.42 -22.57
CA THR A 700 13.25 -4.29 -22.67
C THR A 700 13.45 -5.19 -21.45
N TYR A 701 14.29 -6.21 -21.63
CA TYR A 701 14.78 -7.09 -20.58
C TYR A 701 16.30 -7.26 -20.70
N SER A 702 17.03 -7.03 -19.60
CA SER A 702 18.45 -7.31 -19.48
C SER A 702 18.75 -8.21 -18.28
N GLN A 703 19.70 -9.12 -18.44
CA GLN A 703 20.14 -10.02 -17.38
C GLN A 703 21.65 -10.15 -17.32
N GLY A 704 22.20 -10.11 -16.11
CA GLY A 704 23.61 -10.31 -15.82
C GLY A 704 24.48 -9.14 -16.24
N LYS A 705 25.76 -9.24 -15.90
CA LYS A 705 26.79 -8.24 -16.15
C LYS A 705 27.62 -8.66 -17.35
N SER A 706 28.34 -7.70 -17.95
CA SER A 706 29.16 -7.94 -19.13
C SER A 706 30.35 -8.88 -18.90
N ASP A 707 30.69 -9.16 -17.64
CA ASP A 707 31.73 -10.12 -17.26
C ASP A 707 31.24 -11.59 -17.21
N GLY A 708 29.96 -11.84 -17.52
CA GLY A 708 29.35 -13.16 -17.49
C GLY A 708 28.72 -13.56 -16.15
N SER A 709 28.96 -12.77 -15.09
CA SER A 709 28.26 -12.95 -13.81
C SER A 709 26.81 -12.46 -13.91
N GLY A 710 25.96 -12.86 -12.96
CA GLY A 710 24.55 -12.48 -12.97
C GLY A 710 23.72 -13.27 -11.97
N PRO A 711 22.39 -13.11 -12.03
CA PRO A 711 21.49 -13.75 -11.08
C PRO A 711 21.42 -15.27 -11.28
N THR A 712 21.02 -15.99 -10.24
CA THR A 712 20.41 -17.32 -10.37
C THR A 712 18.90 -17.12 -10.50
N LEU A 713 18.36 -17.34 -11.70
CA LEU A 713 16.93 -17.16 -12.02
C LEU A 713 16.26 -18.51 -12.25
N LYS A 714 15.19 -18.79 -11.51
CA LYS A 714 14.31 -19.94 -11.73
C LYS A 714 12.87 -19.48 -11.93
N VAL A 715 12.28 -19.85 -13.07
CA VAL A 715 10.88 -19.55 -13.39
C VAL A 715 10.13 -20.84 -13.69
N THR A 716 9.07 -21.12 -12.95
CA THR A 716 8.22 -22.29 -13.16
C THR A 716 6.79 -21.83 -13.45
N THR A 717 6.20 -22.31 -14.55
CA THR A 717 4.79 -22.11 -14.85
C THR A 717 4.06 -23.43 -15.07
N THR A 718 2.98 -23.66 -14.31
CA THR A 718 2.20 -24.91 -14.35
C THR A 718 0.71 -24.69 -14.65
N GLY A 719 0.27 -23.43 -14.73
CA GLY A 719 -1.11 -23.08 -15.07
C GLY A 719 -1.45 -23.41 -16.52
N SER A 720 -2.65 -23.93 -16.75
CA SER A 720 -3.16 -24.18 -18.11
C SER A 720 -3.46 -22.87 -18.85
N SER A 721 -3.62 -22.92 -20.17
CA SER A 721 -4.05 -21.76 -20.96
C SER A 721 -5.44 -21.25 -20.54
N LEU A 722 -5.60 -19.93 -20.45
CA LEU A 722 -6.88 -19.26 -20.24
C LEU A 722 -7.60 -19.09 -21.58
N GLY A 723 -8.90 -19.38 -21.65
CA GLY A 723 -9.69 -19.36 -22.89
C GLY A 723 -9.31 -20.55 -23.77
N GLY A 724 -10.29 -21.39 -24.11
CA GLY A 724 -10.01 -22.65 -24.80
C GLY A 724 -9.24 -22.43 -26.10
N SER A 725 -8.17 -23.20 -26.28
CA SER A 725 -7.69 -23.54 -27.62
C SER A 725 -8.86 -24.23 -28.30
N SER A 726 -9.53 -23.54 -29.23
CA SER A 726 -10.20 -24.26 -30.29
C SER A 726 -9.09 -24.99 -31.05
N SER A 727 -8.86 -26.23 -30.65
CA SER A 727 -8.17 -27.26 -31.41
C SER A 727 -8.89 -27.42 -32.75
N GLY A 728 -8.54 -26.53 -33.67
CA GLY A 728 -9.20 -26.36 -34.96
C GLY A 728 -8.73 -25.11 -35.71
N GLY A 729 -7.62 -24.49 -35.29
CA GLY A 729 -6.95 -23.46 -36.07
C GLY A 729 -6.48 -24.07 -37.38
N ASN A 730 -6.99 -23.54 -38.48
CA ASN A 730 -6.58 -23.90 -39.84
C ASN A 730 -5.04 -23.96 -39.92
N PRO A 731 -4.42 -25.04 -40.41
CA PRO A 731 -2.96 -25.17 -40.55
C PRO A 731 -2.34 -24.13 -41.52
N PHE A 732 -3.15 -23.24 -42.07
CA PHE A 732 -2.74 -22.03 -42.76
C PHE A 732 -3.16 -20.85 -41.89
N GLY A 733 -2.21 -20.09 -41.34
CA GLY A 733 -2.39 -18.91 -40.49
C GLY A 733 -3.21 -17.78 -41.12
N GLY A 734 -4.48 -18.03 -41.41
CA GLY A 734 -5.50 -17.02 -41.66
C GLY A 734 -6.03 -16.50 -40.32
N PRO A 735 -6.62 -15.30 -40.31
CA PRO A 735 -7.04 -14.63 -39.08
C PRO A 735 -8.17 -15.44 -38.42
N GLY A 736 -7.80 -16.35 -37.53
CA GLY A 736 -8.71 -17.07 -36.67
C GLY A 736 -9.45 -16.08 -35.77
N GLN A 737 -10.72 -16.38 -35.48
CA GLN A 737 -11.53 -15.57 -34.57
C GLN A 737 -10.74 -15.25 -33.30
N GLN A 738 -10.82 -13.99 -32.86
CA GLN A 738 -10.28 -13.52 -31.59
C GLN A 738 -10.89 -14.33 -30.44
N SER A 739 -10.26 -15.44 -30.10
CA SER A 739 -10.39 -16.07 -28.80
C SER A 739 -9.62 -15.17 -27.84
N SER A 740 -10.29 -14.64 -26.82
CA SER A 740 -9.72 -13.85 -25.72
C SER A 740 -8.83 -14.73 -24.81
N GLY A 741 -7.98 -15.57 -25.40
CA GLY A 741 -7.16 -16.54 -24.71
C GLY A 741 -5.80 -15.98 -24.28
N SER A 742 -5.14 -16.66 -23.35
CA SER A 742 -3.75 -16.40 -22.96
C SER A 742 -3.13 -17.66 -22.40
N SER A 743 -2.06 -18.15 -23.03
CA SER A 743 -1.27 -19.24 -22.47
C SER A 743 -0.31 -18.76 -21.37
N ALA A 744 0.16 -19.72 -20.58
CA ALA A 744 1.24 -19.49 -19.62
C ALA A 744 2.54 -19.15 -20.34
N LYS A 745 3.42 -18.35 -19.74
CA LYS A 745 4.74 -18.03 -20.33
C LYS A 745 5.77 -17.86 -19.22
N GLY A 746 7.00 -18.32 -19.42
CA GLY A 746 8.09 -18.08 -18.47
C GLY A 746 8.43 -16.59 -18.42
N ILE A 747 8.99 -16.09 -19.52
CA ILE A 747 9.46 -14.72 -19.69
C ILE A 747 8.90 -14.17 -21.02
N LYS A 748 8.10 -13.10 -20.96
CA LYS A 748 7.52 -12.45 -22.14
C LYS A 748 7.94 -10.98 -22.22
N VAL A 749 8.55 -10.59 -23.33
CA VAL A 749 9.12 -9.26 -23.52
C VAL A 749 8.63 -8.68 -24.85
N GLN A 750 8.13 -7.44 -24.82
CA GLN A 750 7.73 -6.78 -26.07
C GLN A 750 8.92 -6.20 -26.83
N GLY A 751 9.91 -5.65 -26.10
CA GLY A 751 11.15 -5.14 -26.66
C GLY A 751 12.25 -6.20 -26.73
N ALA A 752 13.49 -5.73 -26.82
CA ALA A 752 14.66 -6.61 -26.97
C ALA A 752 15.03 -7.29 -25.65
N VAL A 753 15.57 -8.50 -25.77
CA VAL A 753 16.13 -9.30 -24.68
C VAL A 753 17.65 -9.37 -24.84
N THR A 754 18.39 -9.03 -23.78
CA THR A 754 19.86 -9.21 -23.71
C THR A 754 20.22 -9.97 -22.45
N ILE A 755 20.89 -11.11 -22.60
CA ILE A 755 21.39 -11.91 -21.49
C ILE A 755 22.92 -11.93 -21.58
N SER A 756 23.59 -11.25 -20.66
CA SER A 756 25.05 -11.16 -20.60
C SER A 756 25.67 -12.19 -19.66
N GLY A 757 24.91 -12.72 -18.70
CA GLY A 757 25.41 -13.64 -17.69
C GLY A 757 24.36 -14.23 -16.76
N GLY A 758 24.84 -14.94 -15.73
CA GLY A 758 24.02 -15.61 -14.72
C GLY A 758 23.58 -17.03 -15.11
N GLU A 759 22.81 -17.66 -14.23
CA GLU A 759 22.21 -18.99 -14.45
C GLU A 759 20.69 -18.87 -14.55
N THR A 760 20.08 -19.53 -15.53
CA THR A 760 18.62 -19.46 -15.74
C THR A 760 18.03 -20.84 -15.97
N GLU A 761 16.99 -21.18 -15.23
CA GLU A 761 16.17 -22.36 -15.46
C GLU A 761 14.70 -21.95 -15.63
N VAL A 762 14.08 -22.33 -16.76
CA VAL A 762 12.66 -22.12 -17.00
C VAL A 762 11.97 -23.46 -17.21
N TYR A 763 10.92 -23.72 -16.44
CA TYR A 763 10.13 -24.95 -16.48
C TYR A 763 8.66 -24.64 -16.77
N ASN A 764 8.21 -24.96 -17.98
CA ASN A 764 6.84 -24.75 -18.42
C ASN A 764 6.28 -26.07 -18.95
N SER A 765 5.12 -26.51 -18.45
CA SER A 765 4.63 -27.87 -18.69
C SER A 765 3.26 -27.96 -19.37
N THR A 766 2.62 -26.84 -19.67
CA THR A 766 1.25 -26.79 -20.19
C THR A 766 1.19 -26.36 -21.64
N ASP A 767 0.14 -26.80 -22.35
CA ASP A 767 -0.05 -26.52 -23.78
C ASP A 767 -0.02 -25.01 -24.10
N GLY A 768 0.78 -24.65 -25.10
CA GLY A 768 1.05 -23.27 -25.52
C GLY A 768 2.02 -22.48 -24.62
N ALA A 769 2.68 -23.12 -23.65
CA ALA A 769 3.58 -22.44 -22.71
C ALA A 769 5.03 -22.35 -23.19
N GLU A 770 5.42 -21.15 -23.62
CA GLU A 770 6.79 -20.83 -24.09
C GLU A 770 7.71 -20.39 -22.95
N GLY A 771 9.00 -20.66 -23.10
CA GLY A 771 10.06 -20.30 -22.15
C GLY A 771 10.39 -18.82 -22.13
N LEU A 772 11.13 -18.36 -23.15
CA LEU A 772 11.59 -16.98 -23.34
C LEU A 772 11.09 -16.42 -24.67
N GLU A 773 10.24 -15.40 -24.60
CA GLU A 773 9.57 -14.80 -25.76
C GLU A 773 9.95 -13.32 -25.91
N SER A 774 10.33 -12.91 -27.13
CA SER A 774 10.61 -11.52 -27.49
C SER A 774 9.91 -11.09 -28.77
N LYS A 775 9.20 -9.95 -28.75
CA LYS A 775 8.58 -9.38 -29.97
C LYS A 775 9.53 -8.53 -30.83
N THR A 776 10.84 -8.63 -30.61
CA THR A 776 11.83 -7.93 -31.45
C THR A 776 13.08 -8.76 -31.73
N SER A 777 13.84 -9.13 -30.69
CA SER A 777 15.08 -9.89 -30.82
C SER A 777 15.55 -10.43 -29.47
N ILE A 778 16.38 -11.47 -29.52
CA ILE A 778 17.03 -12.09 -28.36
C ILE A 778 18.54 -12.19 -28.62
N THR A 779 19.35 -11.71 -27.69
CA THR A 779 20.81 -11.90 -27.70
C THR A 779 21.26 -12.54 -26.39
N ILE A 780 21.92 -13.69 -26.48
CA ILE A 780 22.55 -14.39 -25.37
C ILE A 780 24.07 -14.30 -25.57
N ALA A 781 24.74 -13.53 -24.71
CA ALA A 781 26.16 -13.22 -24.78
C ALA A 781 27.01 -13.93 -23.71
N GLY A 782 26.38 -14.54 -22.70
CA GLY A 782 27.06 -15.24 -21.61
C GLY A 782 26.07 -15.92 -20.67
N GLY A 783 26.56 -16.67 -19.68
CA GLY A 783 25.74 -17.38 -18.70
C GLY A 783 25.47 -18.86 -19.03
N LYS A 784 24.69 -19.54 -18.17
CA LYS A 784 24.17 -20.90 -18.40
C LYS A 784 22.65 -20.89 -18.32
N HIS A 785 21.99 -21.38 -19.35
CA HIS A 785 20.55 -21.31 -19.46
C HIS A 785 19.97 -22.66 -19.84
N TYR A 786 18.87 -23.01 -19.18
CA TYR A 786 18.09 -24.19 -19.48
C TYR A 786 16.62 -23.84 -19.56
N PHE A 787 16.02 -24.19 -20.68
CA PHE A 787 14.61 -23.97 -20.95
C PHE A 787 13.98 -25.32 -21.26
N LYS A 788 13.09 -25.78 -20.37
CA LYS A 788 12.26 -26.96 -20.57
C LYS A 788 10.82 -26.51 -20.73
N CYS A 789 10.29 -26.61 -21.93
CA CYS A 789 9.00 -26.01 -22.26
C CYS A 789 8.08 -27.01 -22.96
N TYR A 790 6.78 -26.73 -22.91
CA TYR A 790 5.83 -27.47 -23.73
C TYR A 790 5.84 -26.91 -25.15
N ASP A 791 5.70 -25.60 -25.27
CA ASP A 791 5.78 -24.88 -26.54
C ASP A 791 7.24 -24.48 -26.81
N ASP A 792 7.48 -23.39 -27.53
CA ASP A 792 8.83 -22.94 -27.82
C ASP A 792 9.64 -22.64 -26.56
N CYS A 793 10.86 -23.15 -26.47
CA CYS A 793 11.73 -22.77 -25.36
C CYS A 793 12.22 -21.33 -25.51
N ILE A 794 12.55 -20.93 -26.73
CA ILE A 794 12.90 -19.55 -27.10
C ILE A 794 12.12 -19.18 -28.36
N ASN A 795 11.29 -18.14 -28.30
CA ASN A 795 10.56 -17.59 -29.44
C ASN A 795 10.94 -16.13 -29.66
N SER A 796 11.23 -15.74 -30.90
CA SER A 796 11.24 -14.33 -31.27
C SER A 796 10.55 -14.03 -32.59
N SER A 797 9.85 -12.89 -32.65
CA SER A 797 9.39 -12.34 -33.93
C SER A 797 10.52 -11.71 -34.77
N GLY A 798 11.73 -11.66 -34.24
CA GLY A 798 12.92 -11.26 -34.99
C GLY A 798 14.11 -12.15 -34.64
N LYS A 799 15.30 -11.57 -34.65
CA LYS A 799 16.55 -12.36 -34.65
C LYS A 799 16.92 -12.91 -33.29
N ILE A 800 17.45 -14.13 -33.27
CA ILE A 800 18.01 -14.81 -32.11
C ILE A 800 19.52 -15.00 -32.32
N PHE A 801 20.31 -14.50 -31.38
CA PHE A 801 21.77 -14.54 -31.47
C PHE A 801 22.41 -15.19 -30.24
N PHE A 802 23.05 -16.34 -30.44
CA PHE A 802 23.83 -17.05 -29.44
C PHE A 802 25.32 -16.67 -29.57
N ASN A 803 25.74 -15.60 -28.89
CA ASN A 803 27.08 -15.03 -29.00
C ASN A 803 28.05 -15.43 -27.86
N GLY A 804 27.55 -16.06 -26.81
CA GLY A 804 28.35 -16.62 -25.72
C GLY A 804 27.49 -17.45 -24.77
N GLY A 805 28.11 -18.00 -23.73
CA GLY A 805 27.41 -18.84 -22.74
C GLY A 805 26.96 -20.20 -23.27
N VAL A 806 26.19 -20.91 -22.44
CA VAL A 806 25.62 -22.23 -22.72
C VAL A 806 24.11 -22.16 -22.63
N THR A 807 23.41 -22.47 -23.71
CA THR A 807 21.95 -22.53 -23.75
C THR A 807 21.50 -23.91 -24.17
N VAL A 808 20.67 -24.54 -23.34
CA VAL A 808 20.02 -25.82 -23.63
C VAL A 808 18.50 -25.60 -23.68
N CYS A 809 17.88 -26.02 -24.77
CA CYS A 809 16.44 -25.89 -25.01
C CYS A 809 15.85 -27.28 -25.26
N TYR A 810 14.87 -27.66 -24.44
CA TYR A 810 14.11 -28.89 -24.58
C TYR A 810 12.61 -28.57 -24.66
N SER A 811 12.03 -28.70 -25.87
CA SER A 811 10.58 -28.66 -26.07
C SER A 811 9.99 -30.06 -26.22
N ASN A 812 8.76 -30.26 -25.74
CA ASN A 812 8.04 -31.54 -25.93
C ASN A 812 6.71 -31.42 -26.67
N GLY A 813 6.34 -30.21 -27.09
CA GLY A 813 5.09 -29.92 -27.78
C GLY A 813 5.26 -29.04 -29.01
N ASN A 814 6.35 -28.27 -29.14
CA ASN A 814 6.65 -27.44 -30.31
C ASN A 814 8.17 -27.36 -30.60
N ASP A 815 8.62 -26.34 -31.32
CA ASP A 815 10.03 -26.10 -31.61
C ASP A 815 10.83 -25.86 -30.34
N ALA A 816 12.13 -26.13 -30.35
CA ALA A 816 12.97 -25.72 -29.24
C ALA A 816 13.35 -24.23 -29.35
N VAL A 817 13.71 -23.76 -30.54
CA VAL A 817 13.98 -22.34 -30.81
C VAL A 817 13.30 -21.94 -32.11
N ASP A 818 12.45 -20.91 -32.04
CA ASP A 818 11.70 -20.36 -33.17
C ASP A 818 12.07 -18.89 -33.40
N SER A 819 12.54 -18.56 -34.61
CA SER A 819 12.69 -17.19 -35.08
C SER A 819 11.82 -16.92 -36.31
N ASN A 820 10.85 -16.03 -36.15
CA ASN A 820 9.98 -15.57 -37.23
C ASN A 820 10.55 -14.36 -38.00
N ALA A 821 11.87 -14.16 -37.99
CA ALA A 821 12.50 -12.99 -38.62
C ALA A 821 12.39 -12.97 -40.16
N GLY A 822 12.16 -14.14 -40.78
CA GLY A 822 11.97 -14.31 -42.22
C GLY A 822 13.13 -13.83 -43.10
N THR A 823 14.31 -13.61 -42.53
CA THR A 823 15.47 -13.00 -43.19
C THR A 823 16.79 -13.60 -42.70
N THR A 824 17.86 -13.44 -43.48
CA THR A 824 19.19 -13.92 -43.13
C THR A 824 19.64 -13.42 -41.74
N GLY A 825 20.10 -14.37 -40.92
CA GLY A 825 20.45 -14.17 -39.52
C GLY A 825 19.30 -14.32 -38.54
N ALA A 826 18.17 -14.93 -38.95
CA ALA A 826 17.04 -15.27 -38.09
C ALA A 826 17.53 -16.01 -36.82
N ILE A 827 18.31 -17.06 -37.03
CA ILE A 827 19.11 -17.70 -35.98
C ILE A 827 20.59 -17.53 -36.31
N THR A 828 21.35 -16.97 -35.37
CA THR A 828 22.80 -16.78 -35.53
C THR A 828 23.56 -17.48 -34.41
N ILE A 829 24.54 -18.30 -34.80
CA ILE A 829 25.47 -18.97 -33.91
C ILE A 829 26.79 -18.20 -33.97
N GLY A 830 27.07 -17.45 -32.90
CA GLY A 830 28.30 -16.69 -32.69
C GLY A 830 29.34 -17.55 -31.99
N ASN A 831 29.84 -17.07 -30.85
CA ASN A 831 30.79 -17.81 -30.01
C ASN A 831 30.11 -18.60 -28.87
N GLY A 832 28.77 -18.56 -28.79
CA GLY A 832 28.01 -19.27 -27.77
C GLY A 832 27.73 -20.72 -28.11
N ILE A 833 27.08 -21.41 -27.17
CA ILE A 833 26.65 -22.79 -27.34
C ILE A 833 25.12 -22.85 -27.27
N ALA A 834 24.51 -23.38 -28.31
CA ALA A 834 23.08 -23.62 -28.41
C ALA A 834 22.84 -25.10 -28.73
N PHE A 835 22.27 -25.82 -27.76
CA PHE A 835 21.80 -27.19 -27.91
C PHE A 835 20.28 -27.19 -27.79
N ALA A 836 19.60 -27.35 -28.93
CA ALA A 836 18.16 -27.23 -28.99
C ALA A 836 17.55 -28.51 -29.57
N TYR A 837 16.58 -29.07 -28.86
CA TYR A 837 15.90 -30.25 -29.31
C TYR A 837 14.43 -30.32 -28.92
N THR A 838 13.64 -30.94 -29.79
CA THR A 838 12.24 -31.24 -29.53
C THR A 838 11.93 -32.73 -29.65
N THR A 839 11.04 -33.22 -28.80
CA THR A 839 10.53 -34.61 -28.83
C THR A 839 9.21 -34.74 -29.57
N ARG A 840 8.59 -33.63 -29.99
CA ARG A 840 7.33 -33.64 -30.73
C ARG A 840 7.48 -34.32 -32.10
N GLY A 841 8.64 -34.12 -32.75
CA GLY A 841 8.91 -34.61 -34.09
C GLY A 841 8.16 -33.81 -35.17
N ASN A 842 8.30 -34.21 -36.43
CA ASN A 842 7.84 -33.46 -37.61
C ASN A 842 6.37 -32.97 -37.46
N PRO A 843 6.09 -31.67 -37.68
CA PRO A 843 7.01 -30.67 -38.26
C PRO A 843 8.08 -30.10 -37.32
N GLU A 844 7.89 -30.18 -36.01
CA GLU A 844 8.65 -29.35 -35.06
C GLU A 844 10.14 -29.72 -34.95
N GLU A 845 10.96 -28.69 -34.79
CA GLU A 845 12.39 -28.69 -35.03
C GLU A 845 13.20 -28.22 -33.81
N GLY A 846 14.50 -28.52 -33.79
CA GLY A 846 15.40 -27.94 -32.80
C GLY A 846 15.62 -26.43 -33.03
N PHE A 847 15.87 -26.04 -34.28
CA PHE A 847 16.02 -24.65 -34.72
C PHE A 847 15.11 -24.41 -35.92
N ASP A 848 13.99 -23.72 -35.69
CA ASP A 848 13.08 -23.26 -36.74
C ASP A 848 13.34 -21.77 -37.07
N CYS A 849 13.44 -21.50 -38.37
CA CYS A 849 13.48 -20.15 -38.91
C CYS A 849 12.84 -20.08 -40.31
N ASP A 850 11.86 -20.95 -40.58
CA ASP A 850 11.18 -21.22 -41.87
C ASP A 850 12.08 -21.76 -42.99
N ASN A 851 13.32 -21.27 -43.07
CA ASN A 851 14.28 -21.56 -44.12
C ASN A 851 15.69 -21.61 -43.54
N ASN A 852 16.29 -22.80 -43.57
CA ASN A 852 17.64 -23.07 -43.09
C ASN A 852 18.74 -22.13 -43.65
N SER A 853 18.55 -21.53 -44.84
CA SER A 853 19.48 -20.54 -45.38
C SER A 853 19.53 -19.22 -44.61
N TYR A 854 18.57 -18.99 -43.72
CA TYR A 854 18.55 -17.86 -42.79
C TYR A 854 19.39 -18.09 -41.53
N ILE A 855 19.81 -19.33 -41.26
CA ILE A 855 20.79 -19.61 -40.22
C ILE A 855 22.14 -18.99 -40.63
N GLN A 856 22.88 -18.46 -39.67
CA GLN A 856 24.24 -17.91 -39.86
C GLN A 856 25.18 -18.48 -38.79
N ILE A 857 26.41 -18.79 -39.18
CA ILE A 857 27.47 -19.19 -38.24
C ILE A 857 28.58 -18.14 -38.33
N THR A 858 28.56 -17.19 -37.42
CA THR A 858 29.44 -16.00 -37.46
C THR A 858 30.65 -16.11 -36.53
N GLY A 859 30.58 -17.01 -35.54
CA GLY A 859 31.66 -17.28 -34.60
C GLY A 859 32.15 -18.72 -34.67
N THR A 860 32.82 -19.17 -33.60
CA THR A 860 33.32 -20.54 -33.46
C THR A 860 32.52 -21.36 -32.46
N GLY A 861 31.25 -21.01 -32.24
CA GLY A 861 30.39 -21.62 -31.23
C GLY A 861 29.95 -23.04 -31.57
N ILE A 862 29.07 -23.59 -30.74
CA ILE A 862 28.47 -24.92 -30.95
C ILE A 862 26.98 -24.75 -31.20
N GLY A 863 26.50 -25.37 -32.27
CA GLY A 863 25.10 -25.46 -32.65
C GLY A 863 24.69 -26.90 -32.90
N ILE A 864 23.79 -27.42 -32.08
CA ILE A 864 23.22 -28.76 -32.25
C ILE A 864 21.70 -28.62 -32.27
N SER A 865 21.09 -29.01 -33.39
CA SER A 865 19.64 -29.08 -33.56
C SER A 865 19.20 -30.53 -33.71
N ALA A 866 18.15 -30.92 -32.98
CA ALA A 866 17.52 -32.23 -33.14
C ALA A 866 15.99 -32.15 -33.00
N GLY A 867 15.27 -32.94 -33.78
CA GLY A 867 13.81 -32.94 -33.82
C GLY A 867 13.29 -32.62 -35.21
N GLY A 868 12.25 -33.33 -35.62
CA GLY A 868 11.54 -33.10 -36.88
C GLY A 868 12.44 -33.01 -38.11
N ASN A 869 12.02 -32.18 -39.07
CA ASN A 869 12.67 -32.02 -40.36
C ASN A 869 13.13 -30.57 -40.60
N GLN A 870 14.19 -30.16 -39.90
CA GLN A 870 14.74 -28.81 -39.88
C GLN A 870 14.60 -28.00 -41.21
N GLY A 871 13.98 -26.81 -41.19
CA GLY A 871 13.72 -25.95 -42.35
C GLY A 871 12.72 -26.53 -43.36
N GLY A 872 11.85 -27.44 -42.92
CA GLY A 872 10.88 -28.13 -43.76
C GLY A 872 9.49 -27.56 -43.59
N GLY A 873 9.21 -26.40 -44.21
CA GLY A 873 7.85 -25.87 -44.26
C GLY A 873 6.82 -26.94 -44.67
N TRP A 874 5.60 -26.80 -44.15
CA TRP A 874 4.52 -27.78 -44.31
C TRP A 874 4.33 -28.19 -45.78
N GLY A 875 4.78 -29.40 -46.14
CA GLY A 875 4.81 -29.89 -47.53
C GLY A 875 6.14 -30.44 -48.04
N GLY A 876 7.21 -30.45 -47.24
CA GLY A 876 8.39 -31.26 -47.50
C GLY A 876 9.30 -30.77 -48.63
N SER A 877 9.28 -29.47 -48.95
CA SER A 877 10.30 -28.88 -49.83
C SER A 877 11.42 -28.30 -48.98
N SER A 878 12.53 -29.06 -48.87
CA SER A 878 13.78 -28.65 -48.24
C SER A 878 14.47 -27.57 -49.07
N SER A 879 13.94 -26.35 -49.09
CA SER A 879 14.59 -25.22 -49.73
C SER A 879 15.73 -24.70 -48.86
N GLY A 880 16.92 -25.33 -48.99
CA GLY A 880 18.19 -24.73 -48.57
C GLY A 880 18.93 -25.44 -47.44
N ASN A 881 19.48 -26.64 -47.69
CA ASN A 881 20.46 -27.29 -46.79
C ASN A 881 21.85 -26.61 -46.85
N THR A 882 21.89 -25.28 -46.91
CA THR A 882 23.10 -24.47 -47.07
C THR A 882 23.01 -23.23 -46.21
N ILE A 883 24.04 -22.98 -45.41
CA ILE A 883 24.25 -21.74 -44.67
C ILE A 883 25.13 -20.83 -45.52
N SER A 884 24.61 -19.65 -45.86
CA SER A 884 25.24 -18.70 -46.77
C SER A 884 26.50 -18.01 -46.20
N ASN A 885 26.62 -17.98 -44.87
CA ASN A 885 27.75 -17.39 -44.16
C ASN A 885 28.08 -18.28 -42.95
N ALA A 886 29.16 -19.05 -43.09
CA ALA A 886 29.65 -19.93 -42.03
C ALA A 886 31.16 -19.72 -41.84
N LYS A 887 31.55 -19.30 -40.64
CA LYS A 887 32.95 -19.11 -40.23
C LYS A 887 33.67 -20.43 -39.95
N GLN A 888 32.92 -21.48 -39.65
CA GLN A 888 33.42 -22.84 -39.41
C GLN A 888 32.56 -23.87 -40.15
N GLY A 889 33.05 -25.10 -40.24
CA GLY A 889 32.33 -26.20 -40.87
C GLY A 889 30.98 -26.48 -40.18
N TYR A 890 30.00 -26.89 -40.97
CA TYR A 890 28.69 -27.31 -40.50
C TYR A 890 28.17 -28.47 -41.34
N ALA A 891 27.17 -29.19 -40.85
CA ALA A 891 26.50 -30.21 -41.64
C ALA A 891 25.01 -30.27 -41.31
N PHE A 892 24.18 -30.33 -42.34
CA PHE A 892 22.82 -30.81 -42.25
C PHE A 892 22.81 -32.31 -42.56
N VAL A 893 22.59 -33.13 -41.54
CA VAL A 893 22.61 -34.59 -41.64
C VAL A 893 21.22 -35.09 -41.97
N THR A 894 21.04 -35.61 -43.18
CA THR A 894 19.74 -36.07 -43.72
C THR A 894 19.44 -37.54 -43.39
N SER A 895 20.40 -38.28 -42.83
CA SER A 895 20.15 -39.63 -42.32
C SER A 895 19.40 -39.52 -40.99
N THR A 896 18.28 -40.20 -40.84
CA THR A 896 17.53 -40.18 -39.58
C THR A 896 18.40 -40.63 -38.41
N ILE A 897 18.57 -39.77 -37.41
CA ILE A 897 19.25 -40.08 -36.16
C ILE A 897 18.21 -40.36 -35.09
N SER A 898 18.34 -41.49 -34.39
CA SER A 898 17.48 -41.84 -33.25
C SER A 898 18.24 -41.66 -31.94
N TYR A 899 17.86 -40.67 -31.17
CA TYR A 899 18.40 -40.37 -29.85
C TYR A 899 17.57 -41.07 -28.76
N GLN A 900 18.26 -41.66 -27.78
CA GLN A 900 17.65 -42.34 -26.64
C GLN A 900 18.12 -41.68 -25.34
N PRO A 901 17.23 -41.62 -24.32
CA PRO A 901 17.63 -41.14 -23.00
C PRO A 901 18.66 -42.09 -22.38
N ASN A 902 19.46 -41.58 -21.45
CA ASN A 902 20.56 -42.29 -20.80
C ASN A 902 21.69 -42.76 -21.75
N ASN A 903 21.71 -42.28 -22.99
CA ASN A 903 22.84 -42.41 -23.89
C ASN A 903 23.52 -41.05 -24.10
N TYR A 904 24.82 -41.11 -24.35
CA TYR A 904 25.69 -39.97 -24.56
C TYR A 904 26.23 -40.02 -25.99
N TYR A 905 25.99 -38.95 -26.74
CA TYR A 905 26.33 -38.80 -28.15
C TYR A 905 27.51 -37.86 -28.27
N THR A 906 28.54 -38.28 -28.99
CA THR A 906 29.79 -37.55 -29.16
C THR A 906 29.99 -37.23 -30.63
N LEU A 907 30.06 -35.95 -30.96
CA LEU A 907 30.54 -35.47 -32.26
C LEU A 907 32.07 -35.48 -32.25
N ALA A 908 32.67 -36.27 -33.12
CA ALA A 908 34.12 -36.44 -33.20
C ALA A 908 34.62 -36.31 -34.64
N ASP A 909 35.88 -35.89 -34.80
CA ASP A 909 36.57 -35.95 -36.09
C ASP A 909 37.02 -37.40 -36.42
N THR A 910 37.56 -37.60 -37.62
CA THR A 910 38.08 -38.93 -38.04
C THR A 910 39.29 -39.42 -37.24
N SER A 911 39.97 -38.52 -36.51
CA SER A 911 41.10 -38.86 -35.65
C SER A 911 40.65 -39.28 -34.24
N GLY A 912 39.36 -39.23 -33.94
CA GLY A 912 38.79 -39.55 -32.63
C GLY A 912 38.73 -38.36 -31.67
N ASN A 913 39.13 -37.16 -32.09
CA ASN A 913 39.06 -36.00 -31.20
C ASN A 913 37.60 -35.63 -30.94
N ASN A 914 37.23 -35.50 -29.66
CA ASN A 914 35.91 -35.07 -29.23
C ASN A 914 35.74 -33.56 -29.42
N LEU A 915 34.70 -33.16 -30.16
CA LEU A 915 34.30 -31.75 -30.30
C LEU A 915 33.23 -31.38 -29.27
N VAL A 916 32.24 -32.25 -29.07
CA VAL A 916 31.16 -32.06 -28.09
C VAL A 916 30.48 -33.39 -27.77
N THR A 917 30.20 -33.61 -26.48
CA THR A 917 29.34 -34.70 -26.03
C THR A 917 28.05 -34.15 -25.45
N TYR A 918 26.92 -34.77 -25.80
CA TYR A 918 25.58 -34.34 -25.44
C TYR A 918 24.66 -35.54 -25.19
N SER A 919 23.61 -35.36 -24.39
CA SER A 919 22.58 -36.34 -24.08
C SER A 919 21.20 -35.69 -24.05
N PHE A 920 20.17 -36.53 -24.09
CA PHE A 920 18.78 -36.08 -24.18
C PHE A 920 18.01 -36.58 -22.96
N GLU A 921 17.12 -35.74 -22.41
CA GLU A 921 16.24 -36.14 -21.32
C GLU A 921 15.16 -37.15 -21.74
N ALA A 922 14.83 -37.21 -23.03
CA ALA A 922 13.81 -38.07 -23.59
C ALA A 922 14.18 -38.50 -25.02
N SER A 923 13.56 -39.58 -25.50
CA SER A 923 13.81 -40.07 -26.85
C SER A 923 13.41 -39.01 -27.88
N CYS A 924 14.30 -38.74 -28.84
CA CYS A 924 14.10 -37.78 -29.91
C CYS A 924 14.56 -38.41 -31.23
N SER A 925 13.91 -38.08 -32.34
CA SER A 925 14.38 -38.44 -33.67
C SER A 925 14.54 -37.18 -34.52
N SER A 926 15.58 -37.16 -35.35
CA SER A 926 15.84 -36.06 -36.28
C SER A 926 15.96 -36.63 -37.67
N SER A 927 15.11 -36.18 -38.61
CA SER A 927 15.28 -36.50 -40.04
C SER A 927 16.24 -35.54 -40.74
N LEU A 928 16.45 -34.36 -40.14
CA LEU A 928 17.46 -33.40 -40.54
C LEU A 928 18.07 -32.79 -39.27
N ALA A 929 19.35 -33.05 -39.00
CA ALA A 929 20.05 -32.50 -37.83
C ALA A 929 21.14 -31.52 -38.26
N LEU A 930 21.18 -30.33 -37.67
CA LEU A 930 22.30 -29.40 -37.82
C LEU A 930 23.38 -29.70 -36.78
N PHE A 931 24.61 -29.86 -37.27
CA PHE A 931 25.81 -29.83 -36.46
C PHE A 931 26.73 -28.71 -36.91
N THR A 932 27.17 -27.89 -35.97
CA THR A 932 28.37 -27.07 -36.09
C THR A 932 29.03 -27.03 -34.72
N ALA A 933 30.35 -27.16 -34.67
CA ALA A 933 31.09 -27.15 -33.42
C ALA A 933 32.49 -26.57 -33.61
N THR A 934 33.05 -26.05 -32.53
CA THR A 934 34.42 -25.56 -32.48
C THR A 934 35.38 -26.61 -33.05
N GLY A 935 36.14 -26.23 -34.08
CA GLY A 935 37.09 -27.13 -34.74
C GLY A 935 36.54 -27.88 -35.97
N MET A 936 35.27 -27.69 -36.32
CA MET A 936 34.75 -28.20 -37.60
C MET A 936 35.34 -27.42 -38.78
N VAL A 937 35.83 -28.15 -39.80
CA VAL A 937 36.46 -27.60 -41.00
C VAL A 937 35.72 -28.07 -42.24
N LYS A 938 35.41 -27.14 -43.15
CA LYS A 938 34.77 -27.42 -44.43
C LYS A 938 35.54 -28.49 -45.23
N GLY A 939 34.83 -29.50 -45.72
CA GLY A 939 35.37 -30.61 -46.51
C GLY A 939 36.00 -31.74 -45.68
N SER A 940 36.03 -31.64 -44.34
CA SER A 940 36.48 -32.73 -43.46
C SER A 940 35.33 -33.63 -43.04
N ASP A 941 35.64 -34.90 -42.76
CA ASP A 941 34.67 -35.91 -42.32
C ASP A 941 34.56 -35.94 -40.78
N TYR A 942 33.33 -36.14 -40.31
CA TYR A 942 32.97 -36.21 -38.90
C TYR A 942 32.03 -37.39 -38.64
N LYS A 943 32.00 -37.85 -37.38
CA LYS A 943 31.13 -38.93 -36.92
C LYS A 943 30.40 -38.53 -35.64
N VAL A 944 29.18 -39.02 -35.50
CA VAL A 944 28.49 -39.08 -34.21
C VAL A 944 28.61 -40.51 -33.71
N LYS A 945 29.12 -40.69 -32.49
CA LYS A 945 29.18 -41.98 -31.80
C LYS A 945 28.38 -41.95 -30.51
N SER A 946 27.78 -43.07 -30.09
CA SER A 946 27.06 -43.18 -28.83
C SER A 946 27.78 -44.06 -27.80
N SER A 947 27.51 -43.80 -26.53
CA SER A 947 27.92 -44.61 -25.37
C SER A 947 26.80 -44.60 -24.33
N SER A 948 26.61 -45.70 -23.61
CA SER A 948 25.75 -45.74 -22.42
C SER A 948 26.48 -45.31 -21.13
N THR A 949 27.78 -45.00 -21.23
CA THR A 949 28.60 -44.55 -20.10
C THR A 949 28.69 -43.04 -20.09
N GLU A 950 28.41 -42.43 -18.94
CA GLU A 950 28.49 -40.98 -18.77
C GLU A 950 29.92 -40.45 -18.97
N PRO A 951 30.09 -39.33 -19.69
CA PRO A 951 31.38 -38.71 -19.88
C PRO A 951 31.98 -38.24 -18.55
N THR A 952 33.25 -38.57 -18.32
CA THR A 952 34.02 -38.04 -17.19
C THR A 952 34.93 -36.90 -17.63
N GLY A 953 35.32 -36.04 -16.69
CA GLY A 953 36.28 -34.96 -16.95
C GLY A 953 35.76 -33.79 -17.77
N ALA A 954 34.44 -33.65 -17.95
CA ALA A 954 33.86 -32.49 -18.63
C ALA A 954 34.18 -31.19 -17.86
N THR A 955 34.70 -30.19 -18.57
CA THR A 955 34.92 -28.82 -18.06
C THR A 955 33.60 -28.08 -17.82
N THR A 956 32.52 -28.51 -18.47
CA THR A 956 31.16 -28.03 -18.23
C THR A 956 30.21 -29.19 -18.40
N ALA A 957 29.43 -29.48 -17.36
CA ALA A 957 28.29 -30.38 -17.40
C ALA A 957 27.02 -29.56 -17.09
N TRP A 958 26.12 -29.44 -18.06
CA TRP A 958 24.91 -28.62 -17.93
C TRP A 958 23.76 -29.20 -18.75
N HIS A 959 22.72 -29.70 -18.07
CA HIS A 959 21.48 -30.24 -18.66
C HIS A 959 21.71 -31.09 -19.94
N GLY A 960 22.55 -32.11 -19.81
CA GLY A 960 22.86 -33.05 -20.89
C GLY A 960 24.02 -32.63 -21.81
N LEU A 961 24.62 -31.46 -21.63
CA LEU A 961 25.81 -31.05 -22.37
C LEU A 961 27.09 -31.30 -21.56
N TYR A 962 28.11 -31.92 -22.16
CA TYR A 962 29.37 -32.33 -21.52
C TYR A 962 30.59 -31.85 -22.33
N LEU A 963 31.01 -30.60 -22.11
CA LEU A 963 32.07 -29.94 -22.87
C LEU A 963 33.47 -30.28 -22.37
N GLY A 964 34.42 -30.49 -23.28
CA GLY A 964 35.82 -30.80 -22.95
C GLY A 964 36.02 -32.17 -22.31
N SER A 965 35.02 -33.05 -22.37
CA SER A 965 35.15 -34.43 -21.90
C SER A 965 36.07 -35.24 -22.82
N SER A 966 36.80 -36.20 -22.26
CA SER A 966 37.69 -37.08 -23.04
C SER A 966 36.97 -38.32 -23.59
N ALA A 967 35.65 -38.40 -23.44
CA ALA A 967 34.87 -39.58 -23.79
C ALA A 967 34.65 -39.66 -25.30
N GLU A 968 35.04 -40.78 -25.92
CA GLU A 968 34.57 -41.16 -27.25
C GLU A 968 33.38 -42.10 -27.11
N GLY A 969 32.32 -41.85 -27.88
CA GLY A 969 31.29 -42.87 -28.09
C GLY A 969 31.91 -44.14 -28.67
N THR A 970 31.39 -45.31 -28.31
CA THR A 970 31.92 -46.61 -28.75
C THR A 970 31.19 -47.18 -29.96
N THR A 971 30.03 -46.62 -30.31
CA THR A 971 29.15 -47.14 -31.37
C THR A 971 28.87 -46.04 -32.38
N ASP A 972 29.19 -46.27 -33.66
CA ASP A 972 28.91 -45.32 -34.74
C ASP A 972 27.38 -45.13 -34.91
N VAL A 973 26.92 -43.88 -34.94
CA VAL A 973 25.52 -43.48 -35.12
C VAL A 973 25.30 -42.94 -36.53
N THR A 974 26.15 -42.00 -36.97
CA THR A 974 26.15 -41.46 -38.34
C THR A 974 27.53 -40.87 -38.67
N SER A 975 27.76 -40.60 -39.96
CA SER A 975 28.97 -39.96 -40.48
C SER A 975 28.62 -39.03 -41.63
N PHE A 976 29.34 -37.90 -41.74
CA PHE A 976 29.07 -36.88 -42.75
C PHE A 976 30.32 -36.04 -43.03
N THR A 977 30.33 -35.37 -44.18
CA THR A 977 31.34 -34.37 -44.53
C THR A 977 30.80 -32.97 -44.23
N ALA A 978 31.58 -32.13 -43.54
CA ALA A 978 31.21 -30.76 -43.27
C ALA A 978 31.21 -29.90 -44.55
N GLN A 979 30.21 -29.02 -44.69
CA GLN A 979 30.01 -28.08 -45.79
C GLN A 979 30.75 -26.75 -45.61
#